data_AF-A0A0X3V5Q9-F1
#
_entry.id   AF-A0A0X3V5Q9-F1
#
_cell.length_a   1.000
_cell.length_b   1.000
_cell.length_c   1.000
_cell.angle_alpha   90.00
_cell.angle_beta   90.00
_cell.angle_gamma   90.00
#
_symmetry.space_group_name_H-M   'P 1'
#
loop_
_entity.id
_entity.type
_entity.pdbx_description
1 polymer ?
#
loop_
_entity_poly.entity_id
_entity_poly.type
_entity_poly.pdbx_seq_one_letter_code
_entity_poly.pdbx_strand_id
1 'polypeptide(L)'
;MAFTYLDLSEVDLGKLGTAVSDWKDTVDGLKARAEDARKGMQAKSDQARWAGLDATVTRGFVTKTTKEIADLHTEASSIHQVLADAHTELVSLQKQIRTAVETDAPNLGISVQDIGEGKVRCFFRHIRGDSDERTQEQLDAKQELENRINRILAHAAEIDASVARALRKSHGGDKHNAGHRSYENLHDAQAERAAELAKLGPKMSDKQYMELNSIMRFNAKDADFSTDFYKSFGGPKEALEFYGRMSLDGTVGDDKQRLALARQLQRNMGVALASATDLDNKSHLPGNWATEFRKLGTQQLQLYPGGSSAPYGYQVLGGILRYGNYDARFINPIAEHVVQLHREDPYRFMSSKPDIPGSDLDWGYNPSGKAGAGYDPLTSVLEGLGHSPEAAKQFFSDDMKPTVYNEDGTVKKDAQLDYNYYDELTKKEFEWPPDSLAHAGSDDAAHARDGGPDALGHALEAATLGYAYDDPTPTPSRDATSAAIMEKVVVTYGNPENVNEPISDSLGRMGAGYIDDLNWALNDNRADSLFAPKDPDGHMQFERENASGNAIKFLSTIAQRPDAYSEISVAQQIYATSGLEAQVHGDRIDEAHTREIVRTGAEIQGIIDQSRADQVQAEGLAKDEAYNKSLQTKTEWIKFGSGVAIAAGAAFLPPVAAVGVAGTLIPVFMDAGQGALTQQIGAVVGDSAETGKQDSSSTIQEQRKVIFDAGRGAAMSPMSRFLEMHHIEHDGDFGQDLEEALETGHAKGTNGENQRGVLPNA
;
A
#
# COMPACT_ATOMS: atom_id res chain seq x y z
N MET A 1 13.84 32.28 14.51
CA MET A 1 12.37 32.27 14.36
C MET A 1 11.97 30.85 14.00
N ALA A 2 10.89 30.33 14.58
CA ALA A 2 10.35 29.04 14.18
C ALA A 2 9.62 29.23 12.84
N PHE A 3 9.94 28.41 11.84
CA PHE A 3 9.23 28.35 10.57
C PHE A 3 7.74 28.03 10.81
N THR A 4 6.84 28.78 10.17
CA THR A 4 5.38 28.68 10.27
C THR A 4 4.74 28.40 8.91
N TYR A 5 3.45 28.02 8.87
CA TYR A 5 2.79 27.86 7.57
C TYR A 5 2.63 29.17 6.80
N LEU A 6 2.49 30.28 7.52
CA LEU A 6 2.42 31.63 6.93
C LEU A 6 3.73 32.02 6.25
N ASP A 7 4.87 31.60 6.79
CA ASP A 7 6.17 31.86 6.14
C ASP A 7 6.21 31.24 4.74
N LEU A 8 5.63 30.06 4.52
CA LEU A 8 5.56 29.43 3.19
C LEU A 8 4.42 30.00 2.33
N SER A 9 3.25 30.25 2.90
CA SER A 9 2.11 30.73 2.10
C SER A 9 2.31 32.18 1.63
N GLU A 10 3.01 33.02 2.40
CA GLU A 10 3.15 34.45 2.11
C GLU A 10 4.51 34.86 1.51
N VAL A 11 5.53 34.00 1.55
CA VAL A 11 6.85 34.35 0.99
C VAL A 11 6.76 34.73 -0.50
N ASP A 12 7.37 35.86 -0.84
CA ASP A 12 7.47 36.34 -2.22
C ASP A 12 8.57 35.56 -2.98
N LEU A 13 8.20 34.39 -3.51
CA LEU A 13 9.07 33.56 -4.34
C LEU A 13 9.43 34.22 -5.69
N GLY A 14 8.74 35.30 -6.07
CA GLY A 14 9.11 36.09 -7.26
C GLY A 14 10.52 36.69 -7.13
N LYS A 15 10.96 37.03 -5.92
CA LYS A 15 12.35 37.48 -5.67
C LYS A 15 13.37 36.37 -5.91
N LEU A 16 13.03 35.13 -5.53
CA LEU A 16 13.87 33.97 -5.83
C LEU A 16 13.92 33.72 -7.35
N GLY A 17 12.78 33.85 -8.05
CA GLY A 17 12.73 33.78 -9.51
C GLY A 17 13.60 34.84 -10.21
N THR A 18 13.63 36.06 -9.70
CA THR A 18 14.57 37.10 -10.17
C THR A 18 16.01 36.68 -9.94
N ALA A 19 16.36 36.19 -8.74
CA ALA A 19 17.72 35.71 -8.46
C ALA A 19 18.14 34.54 -9.38
N VAL A 20 17.23 33.62 -9.69
CA VAL A 20 17.45 32.54 -10.67
C VAL A 20 17.79 33.11 -12.04
N SER A 21 17.06 34.16 -12.47
CA SER A 21 17.29 34.84 -13.76
C SER A 21 18.64 35.57 -13.78
N ASP A 22 18.99 36.27 -12.71
CA ASP A 22 20.28 36.98 -12.60
C ASP A 22 21.47 36.00 -12.62
N TRP A 23 21.33 34.85 -11.94
CA TRP A 23 22.34 33.78 -11.99
C TRP A 23 22.44 33.14 -13.37
N LYS A 24 21.31 33.00 -14.09
CA LYS A 24 21.31 32.53 -15.47
C LYS A 24 22.13 33.46 -16.37
N ASP A 25 21.91 34.78 -16.26
CA ASP A 25 22.66 35.77 -17.03
C ASP A 25 24.17 35.72 -16.69
N THR A 26 24.49 35.49 -15.41
CA THR A 26 25.87 35.31 -14.95
C THR A 26 26.52 34.06 -15.58
N VAL A 27 25.80 32.94 -15.63
CA VAL A 27 26.24 31.70 -16.29
C VAL A 27 26.50 31.94 -17.77
N ASP A 28 25.54 32.54 -18.49
CA ASP A 28 25.65 32.78 -19.92
C ASP A 28 26.81 33.74 -20.23
N GLY A 29 27.03 34.76 -19.39
CA GLY A 29 28.18 35.65 -19.48
C GLY A 29 29.52 34.96 -19.23
N LEU A 30 29.63 34.15 -18.16
CA LEU A 30 30.85 33.41 -17.82
C LEU A 30 31.18 32.35 -18.86
N LYS A 31 30.17 31.73 -19.48
CA LYS A 31 30.35 30.80 -20.60
C LYS A 31 31.05 31.47 -21.77
N ALA A 32 30.57 32.65 -22.18
CA ALA A 32 31.20 33.43 -23.23
C ALA A 32 32.66 33.80 -22.89
N ARG A 33 32.92 34.21 -21.63
CA ARG A 33 34.28 34.53 -21.16
C ARG A 33 35.21 33.31 -21.13
N ALA A 34 34.70 32.15 -20.72
CA ALA A 34 35.47 30.91 -20.72
C ALA A 34 35.85 30.50 -22.16
N GLU A 35 34.92 30.66 -23.11
CA GLU A 35 35.21 30.43 -24.51
C GLU A 35 36.26 31.40 -25.08
N ASP A 36 36.14 32.70 -24.76
CA ASP A 36 37.11 33.73 -25.15
C ASP A 36 38.49 33.46 -24.57
N ALA A 37 38.59 33.08 -23.30
CA ALA A 37 39.86 32.74 -22.65
C ALA A 37 40.52 31.54 -23.31
N ARG A 38 39.75 30.48 -23.58
CA ARG A 38 40.25 29.25 -24.23
C ARG A 38 40.69 29.49 -25.68
N LYS A 39 39.81 30.09 -26.49
CA LYS A 39 40.07 30.31 -27.95
C LYS A 39 41.01 31.50 -28.20
N GLY A 40 41.00 32.48 -27.31
CA GLY A 40 41.79 33.71 -27.42
C GLY A 40 43.11 33.62 -26.69
N MET A 41 43.10 33.58 -25.35
CA MET A 41 44.31 33.64 -24.54
C MET A 41 45.14 32.35 -24.66
N GLN A 42 44.55 31.21 -24.31
CA GLN A 42 45.25 29.94 -24.25
C GLN A 42 45.73 29.50 -25.63
N ALA A 43 44.82 29.37 -26.61
CA ALA A 43 45.19 28.91 -27.95
C ALA A 43 46.25 29.79 -28.63
N LYS A 44 46.20 31.13 -28.46
CA LYS A 44 47.24 32.01 -29.03
C LYS A 44 48.57 31.90 -28.28
N SER A 45 48.54 31.76 -26.95
CA SER A 45 49.75 31.58 -26.13
C SER A 45 50.47 30.27 -26.46
N ASP A 46 49.70 29.21 -26.71
CA ASP A 46 50.20 27.88 -27.10
C ASP A 46 50.80 27.89 -28.52
N GLN A 47 50.17 28.61 -29.46
CA GLN A 47 50.65 28.73 -30.85
C GLN A 47 51.80 29.72 -31.04
N ALA A 48 52.02 30.64 -30.09
CA ALA A 48 53.06 31.64 -30.19
C ALA A 48 54.46 30.99 -30.20
N ARG A 49 55.34 31.44 -31.11
CA ARG A 49 56.69 30.89 -31.31
C ARG A 49 57.75 31.38 -30.32
N TRP A 50 57.35 32.18 -29.33
CA TRP A 50 58.24 32.65 -28.27
C TRP A 50 58.68 31.52 -27.33
N ALA A 51 59.93 31.58 -26.85
CA ALA A 51 60.57 30.52 -26.07
C ALA A 51 61.51 31.11 -25.00
N GLY A 52 61.85 30.31 -23.99
CA GLY A 52 62.63 30.73 -22.83
C GLY A 52 61.82 30.67 -21.54
N LEU A 53 62.44 31.04 -20.41
CA LEU A 53 61.85 30.95 -19.08
C LEU A 53 60.54 31.74 -18.96
N ASP A 54 60.51 32.97 -19.47
CA ASP A 54 59.33 33.83 -19.44
C ASP A 54 58.15 33.20 -20.19
N ALA A 55 58.42 32.57 -21.34
CA ALA A 55 57.39 31.88 -22.12
C ALA A 55 56.77 30.71 -21.34
N THR A 56 57.58 29.96 -20.58
CA THR A 56 57.09 28.87 -19.72
C THR A 56 56.21 29.40 -18.59
N VAL A 57 56.67 30.43 -17.87
CA VAL A 57 55.93 31.02 -16.74
C VAL A 57 54.61 31.62 -17.21
N THR A 58 54.62 32.41 -18.28
CA THR A 58 53.40 33.05 -18.79
C THR A 58 52.41 32.04 -19.37
N ARG A 59 52.86 31.00 -20.08
CA ARG A 59 51.95 29.94 -20.54
C ARG A 59 51.28 29.25 -19.36
N GLY A 60 52.03 28.89 -18.31
CA GLY A 60 51.48 28.32 -17.08
C GLY A 60 50.45 29.24 -16.44
N PHE A 61 50.74 30.54 -16.35
CA PHE A 61 49.81 31.55 -15.84
C PHE A 61 48.53 31.63 -16.69
N VAL A 62 48.64 31.72 -18.03
CA VAL A 62 47.48 31.79 -18.95
C VAL A 62 46.61 30.53 -18.85
N THR A 63 47.23 29.35 -18.78
CA THR A 63 46.50 28.09 -18.59
C THR A 63 45.74 28.11 -17.27
N LYS A 64 46.38 28.56 -16.18
CA LYS A 64 45.72 28.70 -14.88
C LYS A 64 44.55 29.67 -14.96
N THR A 65 44.75 30.89 -15.47
CA THR A 65 43.67 31.89 -15.61
C THR A 65 42.50 31.37 -16.45
N THR A 66 42.77 30.66 -17.54
CA THR A 66 41.71 30.07 -18.38
C THR A 66 40.92 29.03 -17.61
N LYS A 67 41.60 28.21 -16.80
CA LYS A 67 40.96 27.25 -15.89
C LYS A 67 40.09 27.95 -14.84
N GLU A 68 40.60 28.98 -14.17
CA GLU A 68 39.81 29.72 -13.14
C GLU A 68 38.51 30.30 -13.71
N ILE A 69 38.52 30.80 -14.96
CA ILE A 69 37.30 31.31 -15.62
C ILE A 69 36.31 30.18 -15.92
N ALA A 70 36.80 29.01 -16.34
CA ALA A 70 35.96 27.84 -16.55
C ALA A 70 35.38 27.29 -15.23
N ASP A 71 36.19 27.30 -14.16
CA ASP A 71 35.78 26.88 -12.82
C ASP A 71 34.70 27.83 -12.25
N LEU A 72 34.83 29.15 -12.47
CA LEU A 72 33.77 30.14 -12.17
C LEU A 72 32.47 29.86 -12.92
N HIS A 73 32.55 29.51 -14.21
CA HIS A 73 31.36 29.14 -14.99
C HIS A 73 30.69 27.89 -14.41
N THR A 74 31.46 26.87 -14.05
CA THR A 74 30.96 25.63 -13.42
C THR A 74 30.25 25.92 -12.09
N GLU A 75 30.86 26.73 -11.22
CA GLU A 75 30.28 27.12 -9.94
C GLU A 75 29.00 27.93 -10.11
N ALA A 76 29.00 28.93 -11.00
CA ALA A 76 27.81 29.71 -11.31
C ALA A 76 26.68 28.84 -11.89
N SER A 77 27.03 27.85 -12.71
CA SER A 77 26.06 26.90 -13.28
C SER A 77 25.42 26.06 -12.17
N SER A 78 26.22 25.53 -11.25
CA SER A 78 25.72 24.79 -10.08
C SER A 78 24.76 25.63 -9.24
N ILE A 79 25.13 26.88 -8.93
CA ILE A 79 24.29 27.80 -8.16
C ILE A 79 22.97 28.08 -8.89
N HIS A 80 23.02 28.35 -10.20
CA HIS A 80 21.83 28.59 -11.00
C HIS A 80 20.87 27.41 -10.99
N GLN A 81 21.36 26.19 -11.25
CA GLN A 81 20.50 24.99 -11.34
C GLN A 81 19.83 24.68 -9.99
N VAL A 82 20.61 24.66 -8.91
CA VAL A 82 20.10 24.43 -7.55
C VAL A 82 19.01 25.44 -7.17
N LEU A 83 19.19 26.73 -7.53
CA LEU A 83 18.19 27.76 -7.27
C LEU A 83 16.97 27.62 -8.17
N ALA A 84 17.14 27.22 -9.44
CA ALA A 84 16.06 27.06 -10.40
C ALA A 84 15.10 25.93 -10.00
N ASP A 85 15.65 24.78 -9.58
CA ASP A 85 14.86 23.65 -9.10
C ASP A 85 14.13 24.00 -7.80
N ALA A 86 14.86 24.58 -6.84
CA ALA A 86 14.27 25.03 -5.58
C ALA A 86 13.13 26.03 -5.78
N HIS A 87 13.29 26.98 -6.71
CA HIS A 87 12.21 27.91 -7.07
C HIS A 87 11.00 27.17 -7.62
N THR A 88 11.21 26.23 -8.54
CA THR A 88 10.13 25.45 -9.15
C THR A 88 9.35 24.63 -8.10
N GLU A 89 10.07 23.92 -7.23
CA GLU A 89 9.46 23.11 -6.18
C GLU A 89 8.76 23.96 -5.11
N LEU A 90 9.40 25.02 -4.61
CA LEU A 90 8.80 25.90 -3.59
C LEU A 90 7.55 26.61 -4.10
N VAL A 91 7.50 27.01 -5.38
CA VAL A 91 6.29 27.60 -5.98
C VAL A 91 5.15 26.57 -6.01
N SER A 92 5.44 25.33 -6.36
CA SER A 92 4.47 24.23 -6.31
C SER A 92 3.93 24.01 -4.89
N LEU A 93 4.82 23.93 -3.90
CA LEU A 93 4.45 23.74 -2.49
C LEU A 93 3.67 24.93 -1.93
N GLN A 94 4.04 26.16 -2.28
CA GLN A 94 3.28 27.36 -1.90
C GLN A 94 1.85 27.31 -2.46
N LYS A 95 1.68 26.88 -3.71
CA LYS A 95 0.33 26.71 -4.29
C LYS A 95 -0.46 25.66 -3.51
N GLN A 96 0.14 24.50 -3.22
CA GLN A 96 -0.52 23.42 -2.48
C GLN A 96 -0.93 23.84 -1.07
N ILE A 97 -0.07 24.55 -0.33
CA ILE A 97 -0.41 24.99 1.03
C ILE A 97 -1.51 26.06 1.03
N ARG A 98 -1.51 26.97 0.05
CA ARG A 98 -2.62 27.93 -0.12
C ARG A 98 -3.92 27.22 -0.42
N THR A 99 -3.95 26.24 -1.33
CA THR A 99 -5.15 25.43 -1.57
C THR A 99 -5.61 24.72 -0.30
N ALA A 100 -4.70 24.06 0.43
CA ALA A 100 -5.04 23.33 1.64
C ALA A 100 -5.61 24.25 2.74
N VAL A 101 -5.05 25.44 2.94
CA VAL A 101 -5.42 26.35 4.03
C VAL A 101 -6.56 27.30 3.66
N GLU A 102 -6.57 27.84 2.43
CA GLU A 102 -7.51 28.88 1.99
C GLU A 102 -8.76 28.31 1.32
N THR A 103 -8.71 27.07 0.81
CA THR A 103 -9.83 26.41 0.12
C THR A 103 -10.34 25.19 0.89
N ASP A 104 -9.47 24.21 1.15
CA ASP A 104 -9.91 22.91 1.66
C ASP A 104 -10.30 23.00 3.15
N ALA A 105 -9.52 23.70 3.99
CA ALA A 105 -9.84 23.85 5.41
C ALA A 105 -11.20 24.55 5.63
N PRO A 106 -11.51 25.70 4.98
CA PRO A 106 -12.82 26.33 5.08
C PRO A 106 -13.97 25.46 4.58
N ASN A 107 -13.78 24.73 3.46
CA ASN A 107 -14.80 23.82 2.92
C ASN A 107 -15.15 22.68 3.89
N LEU A 108 -14.17 22.24 4.68
CA LEU A 108 -14.35 21.22 5.73
C LEU A 108 -14.78 21.79 7.09
N GLY A 109 -14.92 23.12 7.23
CA GLY A 109 -15.21 23.76 8.52
C GLY A 109 -14.04 23.68 9.53
N ILE A 110 -12.83 23.46 9.04
CA ILE A 110 -11.61 23.27 9.84
C ILE A 110 -10.83 24.57 9.93
N SER A 111 -10.28 24.85 11.12
CA SER A 111 -9.29 25.90 11.34
C SER A 111 -7.89 25.30 11.51
N VAL A 112 -6.89 25.99 10.97
CA VAL A 112 -5.47 25.63 11.05
C VAL A 112 -4.78 26.52 12.07
N GLN A 113 -4.04 25.93 13.01
CA GLN A 113 -3.23 26.64 14.01
C GLN A 113 -1.77 26.21 13.90
N ASP A 114 -0.86 27.18 13.79
CA ASP A 114 0.57 26.92 13.98
C ASP A 114 0.85 26.46 15.40
N ILE A 115 1.61 25.37 15.52
CA ILE A 115 2.14 24.89 16.81
C ILE A 115 3.66 25.06 16.90
N GLY A 116 4.27 25.73 15.91
CA GLY A 116 5.72 25.96 15.81
C GLY A 116 6.47 24.81 15.11
N GLU A 117 7.76 25.04 14.86
CA GLU A 117 8.67 24.07 14.23
C GLU A 117 8.21 23.54 12.86
N GLY A 118 7.51 24.37 12.08
CA GLY A 118 6.98 23.96 10.78
C GLY A 118 5.83 22.95 10.89
N LYS A 119 5.11 22.93 12.01
CA LYS A 119 3.95 22.08 12.23
C LYS A 119 2.69 22.87 12.54
N VAL A 120 1.57 22.30 12.11
CA VAL A 120 0.23 22.80 12.38
C VAL A 120 -0.60 21.75 13.12
N ARG A 121 -1.67 22.24 13.75
CA ARG A 121 -2.78 21.46 14.27
C ARG A 121 -4.07 21.93 13.59
N CYS A 122 -4.88 20.99 13.12
CA CYS A 122 -6.21 21.23 12.58
C CYS A 122 -7.28 20.90 13.61
N PHE A 123 -8.27 21.78 13.73
CA PHE A 123 -9.38 21.61 14.68
C PHE A 123 -10.69 22.20 14.12
N PHE A 124 -11.81 21.62 14.51
CA PHE A 124 -13.13 22.20 14.26
C PHE A 124 -13.36 23.36 15.20
N ARG A 125 -13.77 24.52 14.67
CA ARG A 125 -14.06 25.69 15.50
C ARG A 125 -15.43 25.50 16.15
N HIS A 126 -15.49 25.52 17.48
CA HIS A 126 -16.78 25.51 18.18
C HIS A 126 -17.56 26.80 17.87
N ILE A 127 -18.78 26.66 17.38
CA ILE A 127 -19.72 27.76 17.15
C ILE A 127 -20.84 27.64 18.19
N ARG A 128 -21.10 28.71 18.94
CA ARG A 128 -22.13 28.71 19.98
C ARG A 128 -23.49 28.36 19.38
N GLY A 129 -24.08 27.24 19.81
CA GLY A 129 -25.37 26.73 19.33
C GLY A 129 -25.27 25.57 18.33
N ASP A 130 -24.06 25.19 17.92
CA ASP A 130 -23.78 23.99 17.12
C ASP A 130 -23.43 22.79 18.02
N SER A 131 -23.60 21.58 17.50
CA SER A 131 -23.15 20.35 18.17
C SER A 131 -21.63 20.17 18.00
N ASP A 132 -20.97 19.65 19.03
CA ASP A 132 -19.56 19.23 18.95
C ASP A 132 -19.43 17.78 18.44
N GLU A 133 -20.54 17.09 18.18
CA GLU A 133 -20.53 15.76 17.59
C GLU A 133 -20.05 15.82 16.13
N ARG A 134 -19.11 14.94 15.79
CA ARG A 134 -18.51 14.83 14.46
C ARG A 134 -18.54 13.38 14.00
N THR A 135 -18.79 13.18 12.72
CA THR A 135 -18.71 11.84 12.13
C THR A 135 -17.26 11.38 12.06
N GLN A 136 -17.01 10.07 12.00
CA GLN A 136 -15.65 9.53 11.85
C GLN A 136 -15.00 10.06 10.56
N GLU A 137 -15.77 10.14 9.46
CA GLU A 137 -15.33 10.73 8.19
C GLU A 137 -14.83 12.18 8.36
N GLN A 138 -15.53 13.00 9.14
CA GLN A 138 -15.09 14.37 9.44
C GLN A 138 -13.77 14.38 10.23
N LEU A 139 -13.62 13.49 11.21
CA LEU A 139 -12.40 13.36 12.00
C LEU A 139 -11.22 12.91 11.15
N ASP A 140 -11.44 11.96 10.24
CA ASP A 140 -10.43 11.43 9.33
C ASP A 140 -10.02 12.48 8.29
N ALA A 141 -10.98 13.19 7.69
CA ALA A 141 -10.71 14.31 6.79
C ALA A 141 -9.90 15.42 7.48
N LYS A 142 -10.17 15.69 8.76
CA LYS A 142 -9.37 16.63 9.56
C LYS A 142 -7.95 16.14 9.76
N GLN A 143 -7.78 14.87 10.09
CA GLN A 143 -6.46 14.29 10.30
C GLN A 143 -5.65 14.26 9.01
N GLU A 144 -6.27 13.92 7.88
CA GLU A 144 -5.59 13.91 6.58
C GLU A 144 -5.19 15.32 6.14
N LEU A 145 -6.06 16.32 6.33
CA LEU A 145 -5.70 17.71 6.06
C LEU A 145 -4.50 18.17 6.91
N GLU A 146 -4.48 17.84 8.21
CA GLU A 146 -3.36 18.13 9.10
C GLU A 146 -2.07 17.45 8.63
N ASN A 147 -2.14 16.17 8.28
CA ASN A 147 -1.02 15.39 7.77
C ASN A 147 -0.47 15.98 6.47
N ARG A 148 -1.35 16.40 5.56
CA ARG A 148 -1.00 16.99 4.26
C ARG A 148 -0.31 18.33 4.42
N ILE A 149 -0.83 19.24 5.27
CA ILE A 149 -0.17 20.54 5.54
C ILE A 149 1.20 20.32 6.17
N ASN A 150 1.29 19.44 7.17
CA ASN A 150 2.57 19.13 7.82
C ASN A 150 3.59 18.49 6.84
N ARG A 151 3.13 17.69 5.86
CA ARG A 151 3.96 17.13 4.80
C ARG A 151 4.51 18.20 3.86
N ILE A 152 3.67 19.17 3.45
CA ILE A 152 4.08 20.30 2.60
C ILE A 152 5.15 21.16 3.31
N LEU A 153 4.93 21.48 4.59
CA LEU A 153 5.88 22.25 5.38
C LEU A 153 7.22 21.53 5.57
N ALA A 154 7.18 20.24 5.88
CA ALA A 154 8.39 19.43 5.99
C ALA A 154 9.17 19.38 4.67
N HIS A 155 8.47 19.30 3.53
CA HIS A 155 9.11 19.30 2.21
C HIS A 155 9.81 20.65 1.92
N ALA A 156 9.12 21.77 2.18
CA ALA A 156 9.70 23.10 1.99
C ALA A 156 10.93 23.32 2.88
N ALA A 157 10.90 22.85 4.14
CA ALA A 157 12.04 22.91 5.04
C ALA A 157 13.22 22.06 4.56
N GLU A 158 12.96 20.88 3.98
CA GLU A 158 14.02 20.04 3.40
C GLU A 158 14.64 20.67 2.15
N ILE A 159 13.85 21.31 1.29
CA ILE A 159 14.35 22.05 0.12
C ILE A 159 15.25 23.20 0.58
N ASP A 160 14.80 24.03 1.53
CA ASP A 160 15.62 25.13 2.06
C ASP A 160 16.95 24.63 2.64
N ALA A 161 16.91 23.58 3.45
CA ALA A 161 18.11 22.97 4.02
C ALA A 161 19.04 22.40 2.92
N SER A 162 18.47 21.77 1.90
CA SER A 162 19.21 21.18 0.78
C SER A 162 19.90 22.24 -0.07
N VAL A 163 19.19 23.31 -0.43
CA VAL A 163 19.73 24.47 -1.14
C VAL A 163 20.86 25.11 -0.34
N ALA A 164 20.63 25.38 0.95
CA ALA A 164 21.65 25.99 1.80
C ALA A 164 22.91 25.13 1.93
N ARG A 165 22.80 23.80 1.92
CA ARG A 165 23.95 22.88 1.88
C ARG A 165 24.63 22.89 0.51
N ALA A 166 23.87 22.77 -0.57
CA ALA A 166 24.36 22.71 -1.95
C ALA A 166 25.11 23.99 -2.34
N LEU A 167 24.57 25.17 -1.99
CA LEU A 167 25.22 26.46 -2.23
C LEU A 167 26.53 26.60 -1.45
N ARG A 168 26.56 26.18 -0.17
CA ARG A 168 27.80 26.20 0.63
C ARG A 168 28.87 25.29 0.04
N LYS A 169 28.49 24.10 -0.44
CA LYS A 169 29.40 23.15 -1.10
C LYS A 169 29.87 23.65 -2.46
N SER A 170 28.99 24.31 -3.23
CA SER A 170 29.34 24.90 -4.51
C SER A 170 30.33 26.04 -4.37
N HIS A 171 30.14 26.90 -3.37
CA HIS A 171 31.05 27.99 -3.04
C HIS A 171 32.35 27.53 -2.34
N GLY A 172 32.32 26.41 -1.61
CA GLY A 172 33.48 25.83 -0.91
C GLY A 172 34.11 26.66 0.22
N GLY A 173 33.69 27.91 0.40
CA GLY A 173 34.12 28.77 1.51
C GLY A 173 35.38 29.61 1.24
N ASP A 174 35.96 29.51 0.04
CA ASP A 174 37.13 30.29 -0.37
C ASP A 174 36.71 31.42 -1.32
N LYS A 175 36.96 32.67 -0.91
CA LYS A 175 36.62 33.86 -1.72
C LYS A 175 37.48 34.03 -2.97
N HIS A 176 38.56 33.26 -3.09
CA HIS A 176 39.59 33.43 -4.11
C HIS A 176 39.85 32.18 -4.95
N ASN A 177 39.10 31.10 -4.71
CA ASN A 177 39.25 29.84 -5.43
C ASN A 177 37.87 29.31 -5.81
N ALA A 178 37.56 29.31 -7.11
CA ALA A 178 36.28 28.83 -7.62
C ALA A 178 36.34 27.34 -8.00
N GLY A 179 35.17 26.76 -8.29
CA GLY A 179 35.07 25.41 -8.88
C GLY A 179 35.20 24.28 -7.86
N HIS A 180 34.42 24.38 -6.77
CA HIS A 180 34.35 23.34 -5.73
C HIS A 180 33.41 22.19 -6.13
N ARG A 181 32.31 21.98 -5.40
CA ARG A 181 31.28 21.02 -5.82
C ARG A 181 30.42 21.64 -6.91
N SER A 182 29.90 20.81 -7.80
CA SER A 182 28.96 21.22 -8.83
C SER A 182 27.82 20.22 -8.88
N TYR A 183 26.61 20.73 -9.06
CA TYR A 183 25.38 19.94 -9.18
C TYR A 183 24.69 20.32 -10.47
N GLU A 184 24.12 19.33 -11.17
CA GLU A 184 23.32 19.57 -12.36
C GLU A 184 21.88 19.92 -12.01
N ASN A 185 21.42 19.52 -10.82
CA ASN A 185 20.11 19.76 -10.26
C ASN A 185 20.15 19.67 -8.71
N LEU A 186 19.04 19.99 -8.03
CA LEU A 186 18.94 19.88 -6.57
C LEU A 186 18.98 18.43 -6.07
N HIS A 187 18.44 17.48 -6.84
CA HIS A 187 18.40 16.06 -6.48
C HIS A 187 19.82 15.45 -6.36
N ASP A 188 20.78 15.86 -7.21
CA ASP A 188 22.18 15.44 -7.11
C ASP A 188 22.77 15.79 -5.73
N ALA A 189 22.46 16.99 -5.23
CA ALA A 189 22.94 17.44 -3.93
C ALA A 189 22.27 16.69 -2.78
N GLN A 190 20.98 16.37 -2.93
CA GLN A 190 20.23 15.55 -1.98
C GLN A 190 20.74 14.10 -1.96
N ALA A 191 21.03 13.51 -3.12
CA ALA A 191 21.59 12.17 -3.26
C ALA A 191 23.01 12.10 -2.64
N GLU A 192 23.86 13.10 -2.90
CA GLU A 192 25.18 13.21 -2.26
C GLU A 192 25.04 13.26 -0.72
N ARG A 193 24.10 14.06 -0.21
CA ARG A 193 23.86 14.18 1.24
C ARG A 193 23.32 12.88 1.85
N ALA A 194 22.37 12.23 1.19
CA ALA A 194 21.84 10.94 1.62
C ALA A 194 22.96 9.89 1.68
N ALA A 195 23.84 9.84 0.67
CA ALA A 195 25.00 8.95 0.65
C ALA A 195 26.01 9.26 1.77
N GLU A 196 26.28 10.55 2.06
CA GLU A 196 27.12 10.95 3.20
C GLU A 196 26.58 10.48 4.54
N LEU A 197 25.26 10.59 4.74
CA LEU A 197 24.58 10.12 5.94
C LEU A 197 24.61 8.59 6.01
N ALA A 198 24.29 7.89 4.92
CA ALA A 198 24.29 6.44 4.84
C ALA A 198 25.67 5.83 5.18
N LYS A 199 26.77 6.49 4.80
CA LYS A 199 28.15 6.07 5.17
C LYS A 199 28.41 6.02 6.68
N LEU A 200 27.66 6.78 7.48
CA LEU A 200 27.76 6.73 8.94
C LEU A 200 27.12 5.44 9.50
N GLY A 201 26.12 4.88 8.81
CA GLY A 201 25.37 3.70 9.24
C GLY A 201 24.80 3.88 10.66
N PRO A 202 24.88 2.86 11.52
CA PRO A 202 24.40 2.94 12.91
C PRO A 202 25.02 4.08 13.75
N LYS A 203 26.14 4.68 13.32
CA LYS A 203 26.76 5.82 14.01
C LYS A 203 26.03 7.15 13.78
N MET A 204 25.00 7.18 12.93
CA MET A 204 24.13 8.35 12.78
C MET A 204 23.47 8.68 14.12
N SER A 205 23.57 9.94 14.54
CA SER A 205 22.66 10.47 15.57
C SER A 205 21.22 10.48 15.05
N ASP A 206 20.24 10.50 15.95
CA ASP A 206 18.83 10.52 15.54
C ASP A 206 18.48 11.72 14.66
N LYS A 207 19.14 12.86 14.85
CA LYS A 207 18.99 14.03 13.98
C LYS A 207 19.48 13.78 12.56
N GLN A 208 20.63 13.11 12.42
CA GLN A 208 21.17 12.72 11.11
C GLN A 208 20.30 11.65 10.45
N TYR A 209 19.73 10.75 11.24
CA TYR A 209 18.85 9.71 10.74
C TYR A 209 17.50 10.29 10.30
N MET A 210 16.93 11.23 11.06
CA MET A 210 15.77 12.03 10.65
C MET A 210 16.04 12.80 9.36
N GLU A 211 17.24 13.40 9.21
CA GLU A 211 17.65 14.09 7.98
C GLU A 211 17.69 13.13 6.79
N LEU A 212 18.29 11.93 6.95
CA LEU A 212 18.30 10.90 5.89
C LEU A 212 16.87 10.51 5.50
N ASN A 213 16.02 10.22 6.49
CA ASN A 213 14.63 9.86 6.25
C ASN A 213 13.82 10.99 5.59
N SER A 214 14.08 12.24 5.94
CA SER A 214 13.46 13.42 5.31
C SER A 214 13.84 13.49 3.83
N ILE A 215 15.14 13.44 3.53
CA ILE A 215 15.65 13.47 2.15
C ILE A 215 15.04 12.32 1.34
N MET A 216 15.11 11.08 1.84
CA MET A 216 14.59 9.94 1.10
C MET A 216 13.07 10.00 0.93
N ARG A 217 12.31 10.41 1.95
CA ARG A 217 10.84 10.47 1.87
C ARG A 217 10.35 11.33 0.69
N PHE A 218 11.02 12.44 0.43
CA PHE A 218 10.62 13.37 -0.64
C PHE A 218 11.20 13.01 -2.01
N ASN A 219 12.21 12.12 -2.07
CA ASN A 219 12.90 11.78 -3.31
C ASN A 219 12.86 10.29 -3.70
N ALA A 220 12.33 9.39 -2.86
CA ALA A 220 12.32 7.94 -3.11
C ALA A 220 11.48 7.51 -4.33
N LYS A 221 10.59 8.38 -4.83
CA LYS A 221 9.83 8.16 -6.07
C LYS A 221 10.50 8.80 -7.29
N ASP A 222 11.56 9.56 -7.09
CA ASP A 222 12.36 10.14 -8.15
C ASP A 222 13.41 9.11 -8.59
N ALA A 223 13.39 8.77 -9.89
CA ALA A 223 14.22 7.71 -10.43
C ALA A 223 15.71 8.11 -10.53
N ASP A 224 16.01 9.39 -10.74
CA ASP A 224 17.38 9.91 -10.77
C ASP A 224 17.99 9.82 -9.37
N PHE A 225 17.32 10.39 -8.35
CA PHE A 225 17.75 10.30 -6.96
C PHE A 225 17.89 8.85 -6.49
N SER A 226 16.87 8.01 -6.73
CA SER A 226 16.85 6.66 -6.20
C SER A 226 17.96 5.80 -6.81
N THR A 227 18.16 5.94 -8.13
CA THR A 227 19.24 5.27 -8.84
C THR A 227 20.61 5.70 -8.31
N ASP A 228 20.82 7.00 -8.09
CA ASP A 228 22.11 7.51 -7.59
C ASP A 228 22.35 7.16 -6.13
N PHE A 229 21.32 7.17 -5.29
CA PHE A 229 21.38 6.69 -3.91
C PHE A 229 21.85 5.24 -3.85
N TYR A 230 21.25 4.34 -4.63
CA TYR A 230 21.67 2.93 -4.66
C TYR A 230 23.06 2.73 -5.25
N LYS A 231 23.42 3.45 -6.33
CA LYS A 231 24.78 3.44 -6.89
C LYS A 231 25.83 3.92 -5.88
N SER A 232 25.47 4.84 -4.98
CA SER A 232 26.40 5.42 -4.00
C SER A 232 26.98 4.41 -3.01
N PHE A 233 26.31 3.26 -2.81
CA PHE A 233 26.82 2.16 -1.97
C PHE A 233 27.95 1.37 -2.62
N GLY A 234 28.07 1.41 -3.95
CA GLY A 234 29.06 0.63 -4.72
C GLY A 234 28.53 -0.70 -5.25
N GLY A 235 27.39 -1.19 -4.75
CA GLY A 235 26.75 -2.40 -5.26
C GLY A 235 25.55 -2.89 -4.41
N PRO A 236 24.84 -3.93 -4.88
CA PRO A 236 23.72 -4.53 -4.16
C PRO A 236 24.11 -5.06 -2.78
N LYS A 237 25.30 -5.64 -2.64
CA LYS A 237 25.80 -6.20 -1.38
C LYS A 237 25.94 -5.12 -0.31
N GLU A 238 26.61 -4.02 -0.64
CA GLU A 238 26.84 -2.90 0.28
C GLU A 238 25.52 -2.21 0.68
N ALA A 239 24.54 -2.17 -0.23
CA ALA A 239 23.20 -1.67 0.07
C ALA A 239 22.46 -2.59 1.07
N LEU A 240 22.55 -3.91 0.91
CA LEU A 240 22.01 -4.88 1.87
C LEU A 240 22.73 -4.77 3.22
N GLU A 241 24.06 -4.70 3.24
CA GLU A 241 24.82 -4.57 4.48
C GLU A 241 24.47 -3.28 5.23
N PHE A 242 24.27 -2.16 4.53
CA PHE A 242 23.77 -0.92 5.11
C PHE A 242 22.40 -1.13 5.76
N TYR A 243 21.41 -1.61 5.00
CA TYR A 243 20.05 -1.80 5.49
C TYR A 243 19.99 -2.80 6.67
N GLY A 244 20.69 -3.93 6.56
CA GLY A 244 20.72 -4.96 7.60
C GLY A 244 21.27 -4.40 8.91
N ARG A 245 22.36 -3.63 8.87
CA ARG A 245 22.92 -2.99 10.07
C ARG A 245 21.98 -1.94 10.68
N MET A 246 21.31 -1.15 9.84
CA MET A 246 20.35 -0.15 10.30
C MET A 246 19.08 -0.78 10.90
N SER A 247 18.65 -1.92 10.35
CA SER A 247 17.51 -2.67 10.86
C SER A 247 17.81 -3.23 12.25
N LEU A 248 18.94 -3.94 12.39
CA LEU A 248 19.37 -4.49 13.68
C LEU A 248 19.59 -3.41 14.75
N ASP A 249 20.12 -2.25 14.37
CA ASP A 249 20.30 -1.08 15.26
C ASP A 249 18.96 -0.45 15.68
N GLY A 250 17.94 -0.53 14.83
CA GLY A 250 16.60 -0.03 15.14
C GLY A 250 15.74 -1.01 15.95
N THR A 251 15.90 -2.30 15.74
CA THR A 251 15.10 -3.35 16.39
C THR A 251 15.71 -3.89 17.68
N VAL A 252 16.90 -3.42 18.06
CA VAL A 252 17.55 -3.86 19.30
C VAL A 252 17.07 -3.02 20.48
N GLY A 253 16.52 -3.66 21.50
CA GLY A 253 16.15 -3.00 22.74
C GLY A 253 14.89 -2.14 22.61
N ASP A 254 14.66 -1.28 23.59
CA ASP A 254 13.38 -0.57 23.76
C ASP A 254 13.39 0.89 23.27
N ASP A 255 14.39 1.30 22.48
CA ASP A 255 14.46 2.66 21.93
C ASP A 255 13.41 2.86 20.82
N LYS A 256 12.21 3.26 21.25
CA LYS A 256 11.06 3.53 20.38
C LYS A 256 11.35 4.60 19.33
N GLN A 257 12.19 5.58 19.64
CA GLN A 257 12.53 6.64 18.69
C GLN A 257 13.44 6.09 17.60
N ARG A 258 14.45 5.30 17.97
CA ARG A 258 15.34 4.65 17.01
C ARG A 258 14.60 3.66 16.11
N LEU A 259 13.71 2.85 16.69
CA LEU A 259 12.85 1.93 15.95
C LEU A 259 11.95 2.67 14.96
N ALA A 260 11.34 3.80 15.36
CA ALA A 260 10.53 4.61 14.46
C ALA A 260 11.32 5.14 13.26
N LEU A 261 12.59 5.49 13.45
CA LEU A 261 13.48 5.92 12.37
C LEU A 261 13.86 4.76 11.44
N ALA A 262 14.09 3.56 11.98
CA ALA A 262 14.34 2.36 11.18
C ALA A 262 13.12 1.94 10.34
N ARG A 263 11.92 2.07 10.88
CA ARG A 263 10.66 1.86 10.14
C ARG A 263 10.50 2.85 8.98
N GLN A 264 10.89 4.10 9.18
CA GLN A 264 10.89 5.09 8.10
C GLN A 264 11.94 4.77 7.04
N LEU A 265 13.15 4.34 7.45
CA LEU A 265 14.20 3.97 6.52
C LEU A 265 13.79 2.76 5.67
N GLN A 266 13.20 1.74 6.30
CA GLN A 266 12.69 0.57 5.60
C GLN A 266 11.72 0.95 4.49
N ARG A 267 10.70 1.77 4.82
CA ARG A 267 9.74 2.29 3.83
C ARG A 267 10.41 3.07 2.71
N ASN A 268 11.26 4.02 3.09
CA ASN A 268 11.92 4.93 2.16
C ASN A 268 12.87 4.17 1.21
N MET A 269 13.64 3.21 1.73
CA MET A 269 14.50 2.36 0.91
C MET A 269 13.70 1.44 0.00
N GLY A 270 12.60 0.84 0.46
CA GLY A 270 11.74 0.02 -0.39
C GLY A 270 11.17 0.79 -1.59
N VAL A 271 10.56 1.96 -1.32
CA VAL A 271 10.03 2.84 -2.39
C VAL A 271 11.15 3.31 -3.34
N ALA A 272 12.32 3.64 -2.81
CA ALA A 272 13.48 4.01 -3.64
C ALA A 272 13.98 2.83 -4.48
N LEU A 273 14.00 1.61 -3.94
CA LEU A 273 14.43 0.43 -4.68
C LEU A 273 13.49 0.16 -5.84
N ALA A 274 12.18 0.20 -5.60
CA ALA A 274 11.16 0.05 -6.64
C ALA A 274 11.35 1.05 -7.79
N SER A 275 11.51 2.34 -7.47
CA SER A 275 11.76 3.38 -8.48
C SER A 275 13.09 3.16 -9.22
N ALA A 276 14.12 2.72 -8.52
CA ALA A 276 15.45 2.50 -9.09
C ALA A 276 15.55 1.21 -9.92
N THR A 277 14.65 0.24 -9.76
CA THR A 277 14.70 -1.05 -10.49
C THR A 277 13.64 -1.17 -11.58
N ASP A 278 12.71 -0.22 -11.65
CA ASP A 278 11.80 -0.07 -12.79
C ASP A 278 12.57 0.32 -14.06
N LEU A 279 12.52 -0.55 -15.07
CA LEU A 279 13.24 -0.39 -16.33
C LEU A 279 12.57 0.61 -17.29
N ASP A 280 11.33 1.02 -17.00
CA ASP A 280 10.62 2.02 -17.80
C ASP A 280 10.96 3.46 -17.38
N ASN A 281 11.62 3.62 -16.23
CA ASN A 281 12.21 4.89 -15.82
C ASN A 281 13.44 5.25 -16.67
N LYS A 282 13.62 6.55 -16.95
CA LYS A 282 14.78 7.04 -17.72
C LYS A 282 16.12 6.73 -17.04
N SER A 283 16.18 6.93 -15.73
CA SER A 283 17.30 6.52 -14.89
C SER A 283 16.88 5.33 -14.07
N HIS A 284 17.65 4.26 -14.18
CA HIS A 284 17.39 3.02 -13.48
C HIS A 284 18.73 2.33 -13.20
N LEU A 285 18.72 1.41 -12.24
CA LEU A 285 19.83 0.53 -11.96
C LEU A 285 20.04 -0.45 -13.13
N PRO A 286 21.28 -0.84 -13.42
CA PRO A 286 21.52 -1.81 -14.48
C PRO A 286 20.83 -3.15 -14.17
N GLY A 287 20.29 -3.82 -15.18
CA GLY A 287 19.50 -5.06 -15.01
C GLY A 287 20.24 -6.23 -14.34
N ASN A 288 21.56 -6.16 -14.17
CA ASN A 288 22.29 -7.14 -13.37
C ASN A 288 21.98 -7.04 -11.87
N TRP A 289 21.45 -5.93 -11.36
CA TRP A 289 21.09 -5.78 -9.94
C TRP A 289 20.10 -6.86 -9.47
N ALA A 290 19.06 -7.15 -10.26
CA ALA A 290 18.13 -8.23 -9.95
C ALA A 290 18.84 -9.60 -9.84
N THR A 291 19.76 -9.87 -10.78
CA THR A 291 20.55 -11.11 -10.78
C THR A 291 21.50 -11.19 -9.58
N GLU A 292 22.16 -10.09 -9.23
CA GLU A 292 23.07 -10.04 -8.09
C GLU A 292 22.31 -10.13 -6.76
N PHE A 293 21.14 -9.51 -6.63
CA PHE A 293 20.27 -9.73 -5.46
C PHE A 293 19.85 -11.19 -5.32
N ARG A 294 19.51 -11.89 -6.42
CA ARG A 294 19.21 -13.32 -6.35
C ARG A 294 20.41 -14.15 -5.89
N LYS A 295 21.59 -13.88 -6.42
CA LYS A 295 22.83 -14.57 -6.01
C LYS A 295 23.19 -14.32 -4.55
N LEU A 296 23.07 -13.07 -4.10
CA LEU A 296 23.30 -12.70 -2.70
C LEU A 296 22.21 -13.30 -1.79
N GLY A 297 21.03 -13.57 -2.35
CA GLY A 297 19.88 -14.11 -1.66
C GLY A 297 20.17 -15.33 -0.80
N THR A 298 21.00 -16.25 -1.31
CA THR A 298 21.43 -17.48 -0.62
C THR A 298 22.85 -17.40 -0.05
N GLN A 299 23.48 -16.22 -0.07
CA GLN A 299 24.78 -15.98 0.56
C GLN A 299 24.62 -15.29 1.91
N GLN A 300 25.45 -15.70 2.88
CA GLN A 300 25.52 -15.04 4.17
C GLN A 300 26.22 -13.69 4.08
N LEU A 301 25.61 -12.66 4.67
CA LEU A 301 26.12 -11.29 4.74
C LEU A 301 26.74 -11.04 6.12
N GLN A 302 28.04 -10.73 6.13
CA GLN A 302 28.74 -10.43 7.37
C GLN A 302 28.48 -8.97 7.80
N LEU A 303 27.36 -8.72 8.48
CA LEU A 303 26.96 -7.38 8.92
C LEU A 303 27.91 -6.75 9.96
N TYR A 304 28.52 -7.58 10.81
CA TYR A 304 29.51 -7.17 11.81
C TYR A 304 30.71 -8.14 11.81
N PRO A 305 31.96 -7.67 11.98
CA PRO A 305 33.12 -8.56 12.07
C PRO A 305 32.97 -9.58 13.21
N GLY A 306 33.05 -10.88 12.88
CA GLY A 306 33.00 -11.98 13.86
C GLY A 306 31.61 -12.32 14.42
N GLY A 307 30.53 -11.81 13.82
CA GLY A 307 29.16 -12.19 14.17
C GLY A 307 28.89 -13.68 13.89
N SER A 308 28.31 -14.40 14.86
CA SER A 308 28.11 -15.85 14.85
C SER A 308 26.87 -16.31 14.05
N SER A 309 26.01 -15.39 13.62
CA SER A 309 24.74 -15.69 12.94
C SER A 309 24.55 -14.70 11.78
N ALA A 310 25.28 -14.91 10.69
CA ALA A 310 25.20 -14.04 9.52
C ALA A 310 23.89 -14.33 8.76
N PRO A 311 23.05 -13.32 8.49
CA PRO A 311 21.83 -13.52 7.72
C PRO A 311 22.13 -13.78 6.26
N TYR A 312 21.23 -14.48 5.59
CA TYR A 312 21.22 -14.58 4.15
C TYR A 312 20.77 -13.27 3.50
N GLY A 313 21.26 -12.98 2.29
CA GLY A 313 20.88 -11.77 1.58
C GLY A 313 19.37 -11.62 1.37
N TYR A 314 18.62 -12.72 1.22
CA TYR A 314 17.16 -12.64 1.09
C TYR A 314 16.43 -12.23 2.37
N GLN A 315 16.97 -12.54 3.55
CA GLN A 315 16.40 -12.08 4.82
C GLN A 315 16.50 -10.55 4.93
N VAL A 316 17.65 -10.01 4.51
CA VAL A 316 17.91 -8.57 4.52
C VAL A 316 17.16 -7.85 3.39
N LEU A 317 17.18 -8.40 2.18
CA LEU A 317 16.44 -7.87 1.04
C LEU A 317 14.93 -7.89 1.29
N GLY A 318 14.43 -8.95 1.92
CA GLY A 318 13.03 -9.12 2.26
C GLY A 318 12.49 -7.96 3.08
N GLY A 319 13.28 -7.40 4.00
CA GLY A 319 12.89 -6.20 4.75
C GLY A 319 12.67 -4.96 3.86
N ILE A 320 13.46 -4.79 2.79
CA ILE A 320 13.33 -3.69 1.83
C ILE A 320 12.12 -3.91 0.91
N LEU A 321 11.92 -5.14 0.43
CA LEU A 321 10.87 -5.50 -0.54
C LEU A 321 9.44 -5.29 -0.01
N ARG A 322 9.24 -5.20 1.31
CA ARG A 322 7.92 -4.97 1.92
C ARG A 322 7.28 -3.62 1.59
N TYR A 323 7.98 -2.73 0.89
CA TYR A 323 7.44 -1.43 0.51
C TYR A 323 7.88 -1.07 -0.90
N GLY A 324 6.98 -0.43 -1.64
CA GLY A 324 7.19 -0.05 -3.04
C GLY A 324 6.34 -0.91 -3.99
N ASN A 325 5.97 -0.32 -5.12
CA ASN A 325 5.33 -1.03 -6.23
C ASN A 325 6.43 -1.43 -7.21
N TYR A 326 6.82 -2.70 -7.20
CA TYR A 326 7.93 -3.22 -7.97
C TYR A 326 7.50 -3.69 -9.35
N ASP A 327 8.29 -3.35 -10.35
CA ASP A 327 8.15 -3.91 -11.69
C ASP A 327 8.33 -5.45 -11.69
N ALA A 328 7.47 -6.14 -12.42
CA ALA A 328 7.45 -7.60 -12.50
C ALA A 328 8.80 -8.19 -12.98
N ARG A 329 9.52 -7.49 -13.86
CA ARG A 329 10.85 -7.91 -14.37
C ARG A 329 11.92 -7.91 -13.27
N PHE A 330 11.69 -7.19 -12.18
CA PHE A 330 12.56 -7.17 -11.01
C PHE A 330 12.13 -8.18 -9.93
N ILE A 331 10.89 -8.10 -9.44
CA ILE A 331 10.47 -8.85 -8.25
C ILE A 331 10.12 -10.32 -8.55
N ASN A 332 9.50 -10.64 -9.69
CA ASN A 332 9.07 -12.02 -9.99
C ASN A 332 10.25 -13.00 -10.02
N PRO A 333 11.40 -12.69 -10.67
CA PRO A 333 12.55 -13.58 -10.60
C PRO A 333 13.06 -13.87 -9.18
N ILE A 334 12.90 -12.92 -8.26
CA ILE A 334 13.26 -13.11 -6.84
C ILE A 334 12.21 -13.99 -6.15
N ALA A 335 10.92 -13.71 -6.35
CA ALA A 335 9.80 -14.51 -5.83
C ALA A 335 9.87 -15.97 -6.28
N GLU A 336 10.06 -16.19 -7.59
CA GLU A 336 10.21 -17.50 -8.21
C GLU A 336 11.32 -18.31 -7.54
N HIS A 337 12.48 -17.69 -7.30
CA HIS A 337 13.62 -18.36 -6.67
C HIS A 337 13.37 -18.64 -5.18
N VAL A 338 12.77 -17.69 -4.45
CA VAL A 338 12.44 -17.89 -3.03
C VAL A 338 11.42 -19.02 -2.84
N VAL A 339 10.38 -19.11 -3.67
CA VAL A 339 9.42 -20.23 -3.61
C VAL A 339 10.06 -21.57 -3.97
N GLN A 340 10.97 -21.59 -4.95
CA GLN A 340 11.74 -22.81 -5.29
C GLN A 340 12.62 -23.28 -4.12
N LEU A 341 13.35 -22.37 -3.47
CA LEU A 341 14.17 -22.71 -2.30
C LEU A 341 13.33 -23.17 -1.12
N HIS A 342 12.18 -22.53 -0.89
CA HIS A 342 11.23 -22.92 0.16
C HIS A 342 10.70 -24.32 -0.08
N ARG A 343 10.36 -24.65 -1.33
CA ARG A 343 9.86 -25.96 -1.73
C ARG A 343 10.89 -27.08 -1.48
N GLU A 344 12.18 -26.77 -1.63
CA GLU A 344 13.28 -27.69 -1.36
C GLU A 344 13.55 -27.86 0.15
N ASP A 345 13.57 -26.77 0.90
CA ASP A 345 13.78 -26.75 2.35
C ASP A 345 13.08 -25.53 2.98
N PRO A 346 11.87 -25.70 3.56
CA PRO A 346 11.10 -24.60 4.16
C PRO A 346 11.85 -23.89 5.30
N TYR A 347 12.76 -24.59 6.00
CA TYR A 347 13.46 -24.05 7.17
C TYR A 347 14.87 -23.52 6.86
N ARG A 348 15.27 -23.52 5.58
CA ARG A 348 16.61 -23.10 5.12
C ARG A 348 17.11 -21.80 5.75
N PHE A 349 16.27 -20.77 5.75
CA PHE A 349 16.63 -19.44 6.23
C PHE A 349 16.50 -19.30 7.76
N MET A 350 15.81 -20.23 8.43
CA MET A 350 15.61 -20.19 9.88
C MET A 350 16.90 -20.53 10.64
N SER A 351 17.87 -21.20 9.99
CA SER A 351 19.13 -21.61 10.63
C SER A 351 20.05 -20.43 10.98
N SER A 352 19.85 -19.26 10.38
CA SER A 352 20.63 -18.05 10.68
C SER A 352 20.04 -17.25 11.85
N LYS A 353 18.95 -17.74 12.46
CA LYS A 353 18.36 -17.09 13.62
C LYS A 353 19.34 -17.11 14.80
N PRO A 354 19.48 -15.99 15.51
CA PRO A 354 20.26 -15.93 16.73
C PRO A 354 19.60 -16.79 17.82
N ASP A 355 20.34 -17.77 18.33
CA ASP A 355 19.96 -18.54 19.52
C ASP A 355 20.59 -17.88 20.77
N ILE A 356 20.07 -16.70 21.13
CA ILE A 356 20.56 -15.92 22.28
C ILE A 356 19.46 -15.88 23.34
N PRO A 357 19.62 -16.55 24.49
CA PRO A 357 18.66 -16.49 25.58
C PRO A 357 18.40 -15.04 26.03
N GLY A 358 17.14 -14.62 26.00
CA GLY A 358 16.74 -13.26 26.35
C GLY A 358 16.93 -12.23 25.23
N SER A 359 17.11 -12.66 23.97
CA SER A 359 17.04 -11.77 22.81
C SER A 359 15.69 -11.06 22.75
N ASP A 360 15.72 -9.81 22.30
CA ASP A 360 14.53 -9.05 21.94
C ASP A 360 13.78 -9.79 20.81
N LEU A 361 12.49 -10.07 21.01
CA LEU A 361 11.69 -10.87 20.08
C LEU A 361 11.49 -10.17 18.73
N ASP A 362 11.60 -8.85 18.71
CA ASP A 362 11.46 -8.02 17.52
C ASP A 362 12.79 -7.79 16.80
N TRP A 363 13.91 -8.32 17.33
CA TRP A 363 15.23 -8.14 16.75
C TRP A 363 15.33 -8.86 15.41
N GLY A 364 15.58 -8.12 14.32
CA GLY A 364 15.64 -8.71 13.00
C GLY A 364 15.77 -7.72 11.85
N TYR A 365 15.28 -8.15 10.68
CA TYR A 365 15.42 -7.43 9.41
C TYR A 365 14.12 -6.83 8.93
N ASN A 366 13.04 -6.93 9.72
CA ASN A 366 11.78 -6.25 9.48
C ASN A 366 11.41 -5.30 10.64
N PRO A 367 11.96 -4.07 10.68
CA PRO A 367 11.65 -3.08 11.72
C PRO A 367 10.15 -2.76 11.86
N SER A 368 9.34 -2.99 10.83
CA SER A 368 7.89 -2.81 10.92
C SER A 368 7.24 -3.74 11.95
N GLY A 369 7.80 -4.93 12.16
CA GLY A 369 7.23 -5.99 13.00
C GLY A 369 5.91 -6.58 12.46
N LYS A 370 5.43 -6.13 11.29
CA LYS A 370 4.22 -6.66 10.66
C LYS A 370 4.56 -7.95 9.93
N ALA A 371 3.75 -9.00 10.16
CA ALA A 371 3.89 -10.31 9.55
C ALA A 371 5.33 -10.88 9.66
N GLY A 372 5.91 -10.80 10.87
CA GLY A 372 7.19 -11.45 11.21
C GLY A 372 8.38 -10.50 11.39
N ALA A 373 9.49 -11.06 11.88
CA ALA A 373 10.72 -10.34 12.22
C ALA A 373 11.72 -10.21 11.04
N GLY A 374 11.44 -10.81 9.88
CA GLY A 374 12.24 -10.70 8.65
C GLY A 374 13.30 -11.79 8.48
N TYR A 375 13.15 -12.94 9.14
CA TYR A 375 14.00 -14.11 8.93
C TYR A 375 13.48 -15.02 7.83
N ASP A 376 12.18 -14.98 7.51
CA ASP A 376 11.60 -15.71 6.38
C ASP A 376 11.45 -14.80 5.15
N PRO A 377 12.22 -15.03 4.07
CA PRO A 377 12.10 -14.21 2.88
C PRO A 377 10.82 -14.46 2.09
N LEU A 378 10.16 -15.62 2.24
CA LEU A 378 8.93 -15.91 1.49
C LEU A 378 7.83 -14.92 1.86
N THR A 379 7.56 -14.79 3.16
CA THR A 379 6.59 -13.82 3.69
C THR A 379 6.87 -12.40 3.20
N SER A 380 8.14 -11.98 3.20
CA SER A 380 8.55 -10.65 2.73
C SER A 380 8.33 -10.43 1.24
N VAL A 381 8.57 -11.44 0.39
CA VAL A 381 8.40 -11.29 -1.06
C VAL A 381 6.92 -11.32 -1.44
N LEU A 382 6.10 -12.14 -0.77
CA LEU A 382 4.65 -12.12 -0.93
C LEU A 382 4.07 -10.75 -0.56
N GLU A 383 4.57 -10.14 0.51
CA GLU A 383 4.17 -8.77 0.85
C GLU A 383 4.57 -7.76 -0.24
N GLY A 384 5.77 -7.88 -0.79
CA GLY A 384 6.20 -7.05 -1.93
C GLY A 384 5.29 -7.22 -3.15
N LEU A 385 4.80 -8.43 -3.42
CA LEU A 385 3.80 -8.70 -4.46
C LEU A 385 2.44 -8.07 -4.12
N GLY A 386 2.03 -8.07 -2.84
CA GLY A 386 0.81 -7.39 -2.38
C GLY A 386 0.79 -5.87 -2.64
N HIS A 387 1.96 -5.23 -2.77
CA HIS A 387 2.07 -3.82 -3.19
C HIS A 387 2.26 -3.63 -4.70
N SER A 388 2.38 -4.73 -5.46
CA SER A 388 2.81 -4.73 -6.85
C SER A 388 1.82 -5.51 -7.74
N PRO A 389 0.61 -4.95 -8.03
CA PRO A 389 -0.49 -5.69 -8.64
C PRO A 389 -0.14 -6.31 -9.99
N GLU A 390 0.57 -5.60 -10.87
CA GLU A 390 1.01 -6.16 -12.16
C GLU A 390 1.98 -7.33 -12.00
N ALA A 391 2.90 -7.26 -11.03
CA ALA A 391 3.83 -8.33 -10.72
C ALA A 391 3.11 -9.55 -10.12
N ALA A 392 2.19 -9.32 -9.17
CA ALA A 392 1.38 -10.35 -8.55
C ALA A 392 0.47 -11.07 -9.58
N LYS A 393 -0.20 -10.32 -10.46
CA LYS A 393 -0.96 -10.87 -11.59
C LYS A 393 -0.12 -11.83 -12.42
N GLN A 394 1.03 -11.36 -12.89
CA GLN A 394 1.94 -12.18 -13.69
C GLN A 394 2.47 -13.39 -12.89
N PHE A 395 2.68 -13.26 -11.58
CA PHE A 395 3.23 -14.34 -10.76
C PHE A 395 2.24 -15.50 -10.56
N PHE A 396 0.95 -15.18 -10.42
CA PHE A 396 -0.12 -16.16 -10.19
C PHE A 396 -0.88 -16.59 -11.45
N SER A 397 -0.58 -16.01 -12.62
CA SER A 397 -1.29 -16.35 -13.86
C SER A 397 -0.95 -17.75 -14.39
N ASP A 398 -1.91 -18.40 -15.03
CA ASP A 398 -1.73 -19.73 -15.62
C ASP A 398 -0.83 -19.71 -16.87
N ASP A 399 -0.69 -18.55 -17.53
CA ASP A 399 0.18 -18.36 -18.69
C ASP A 399 1.63 -18.00 -18.32
N MET A 400 1.91 -17.79 -17.03
CA MET A 400 3.25 -17.57 -16.49
C MET A 400 4.15 -18.75 -16.84
N LYS A 401 5.32 -18.44 -17.42
CA LYS A 401 6.37 -19.42 -17.71
C LYS A 401 7.45 -19.28 -16.66
N PRO A 402 7.47 -20.16 -15.64
CA PRO A 402 8.40 -20.00 -14.54
C PRO A 402 9.84 -20.27 -15.00
N THR A 403 10.77 -19.51 -14.45
CA THR A 403 12.19 -19.72 -14.63
C THR A 403 12.70 -20.64 -13.51
N VAL A 404 13.37 -21.72 -13.88
CA VAL A 404 14.01 -22.59 -12.89
C VAL A 404 15.38 -22.04 -12.52
N TYR A 405 15.68 -21.99 -11.22
CA TYR A 405 16.95 -21.50 -10.70
C TYR A 405 17.75 -22.64 -10.05
N ASN A 406 19.07 -22.47 -10.01
CA ASN A 406 19.94 -23.22 -9.11
C ASN A 406 19.94 -22.55 -7.72
N GLU A 407 20.41 -23.25 -6.70
CA GLU A 407 20.52 -22.72 -5.32
C GLU A 407 21.31 -21.39 -5.22
N ASP A 408 22.25 -21.14 -6.13
CA ASP A 408 23.02 -19.90 -6.18
C ASP A 408 22.30 -18.73 -6.89
N GLY A 409 21.02 -18.90 -7.24
CA GLY A 409 20.20 -17.90 -7.93
C GLY A 409 20.50 -17.73 -9.42
N THR A 410 21.38 -18.55 -10.00
CA THR A 410 21.61 -18.58 -11.45
C THR A 410 20.52 -19.38 -12.17
N VAL A 411 20.20 -18.99 -13.40
CA VAL A 411 19.18 -19.68 -14.20
C VAL A 411 19.66 -21.09 -14.56
N LYS A 412 18.85 -22.09 -14.23
CA LYS A 412 19.05 -23.49 -14.62
C LYS A 412 18.43 -23.72 -15.99
N LYS A 413 19.29 -23.66 -17.03
CA LYS A 413 18.87 -23.83 -18.42
C LYS A 413 18.22 -25.20 -18.65
N ASP A 414 17.21 -25.22 -19.52
CA ASP A 414 16.51 -26.42 -19.99
C ASP A 414 15.78 -27.23 -18.90
N ALA A 415 15.62 -26.67 -17.70
CA ALA A 415 14.79 -27.25 -16.64
C ALA A 415 13.35 -26.73 -16.74
N GLN A 416 12.40 -27.54 -16.27
CA GLN A 416 10.98 -27.19 -16.16
C GLN A 416 10.53 -27.44 -14.73
N LEU A 417 9.66 -26.55 -14.24
CA LEU A 417 8.92 -26.74 -13.00
C LEU A 417 7.71 -27.62 -13.25
N ASP A 418 7.43 -28.52 -12.30
CA ASP A 418 6.28 -29.44 -12.32
C ASP A 418 5.06 -28.88 -11.58
N TYR A 419 5.13 -27.63 -11.14
CA TYR A 419 4.05 -26.90 -10.47
C TYR A 419 3.99 -25.43 -10.94
N ASN A 420 2.82 -24.81 -10.78
CA ASN A 420 2.69 -23.36 -10.81
C ASN A 420 2.67 -22.79 -9.38
N TYR A 421 2.96 -21.51 -9.23
CA TYR A 421 3.14 -20.90 -7.91
C TYR A 421 1.84 -20.74 -7.12
N TYR A 422 0.72 -20.50 -7.79
CA TYR A 422 -0.59 -20.47 -7.13
C TYR A 422 -0.89 -21.81 -6.45
N ASP A 423 -0.82 -22.90 -7.20
CA ASP A 423 -1.12 -24.25 -6.69
C ASP A 423 -0.12 -24.70 -5.63
N GLU A 424 1.15 -24.28 -5.72
CA GLU A 424 2.14 -24.60 -4.69
C GLU A 424 1.85 -23.87 -3.37
N LEU A 425 1.63 -22.56 -3.42
CA LEU A 425 1.44 -21.72 -2.23
C LEU A 425 0.09 -21.94 -1.53
N THR A 426 -0.89 -22.50 -2.24
CA THR A 426 -2.24 -22.78 -1.71
C THR A 426 -2.43 -24.23 -1.27
N LYS A 427 -1.37 -25.06 -1.28
CA LYS A 427 -1.44 -26.43 -0.77
C LYS A 427 -1.76 -26.47 0.72
N LYS A 428 -2.68 -27.36 1.11
CA LYS A 428 -3.02 -27.64 2.51
C LYS A 428 -1.82 -28.00 3.37
N GLU A 429 -0.88 -28.76 2.84
CA GLU A 429 0.33 -29.20 3.55
C GLU A 429 1.52 -28.25 3.36
N PHE A 430 1.28 -27.01 2.87
CA PHE A 430 2.35 -26.03 2.73
C PHE A 430 2.88 -25.60 4.11
N GLU A 431 4.17 -25.79 4.32
CA GLU A 431 4.82 -25.47 5.60
C GLU A 431 5.20 -23.99 5.66
N TRP A 432 4.65 -23.28 6.65
CA TRP A 432 5.01 -21.89 6.96
C TRP A 432 5.97 -21.84 8.16
N PRO A 433 7.23 -21.40 7.96
CA PRO A 433 8.18 -21.21 9.04
C PRO A 433 7.72 -20.09 9.98
N PRO A 434 7.91 -20.23 11.30
CA PRO A 434 7.57 -19.16 12.23
C PRO A 434 8.56 -18.01 12.07
N ASP A 435 8.18 -16.87 11.50
CA ASP A 435 9.10 -15.74 11.32
C ASP A 435 9.27 -14.89 12.59
N SER A 436 9.81 -15.51 13.63
CA SER A 436 10.03 -14.88 14.94
C SER A 436 11.23 -15.49 15.68
N LEU A 437 11.71 -14.77 16.69
CA LEU A 437 12.67 -15.26 17.69
C LEU A 437 11.99 -15.90 18.91
N ALA A 438 10.66 -16.03 18.91
CA ALA A 438 9.92 -16.72 19.95
C ALA A 438 10.38 -18.18 20.10
N HIS A 439 10.30 -18.69 21.34
CA HIS A 439 10.71 -20.06 21.66
C HIS A 439 9.87 -21.08 20.87
N ALA A 440 10.53 -22.09 20.30
CA ALA A 440 9.83 -23.14 19.55
C ALA A 440 8.74 -23.79 20.43
N GLY A 441 7.51 -23.80 19.93
CA GLY A 441 6.34 -24.36 20.62
C GLY A 441 5.60 -23.39 21.55
N SER A 442 5.98 -22.10 21.62
CA SER A 442 5.16 -21.08 22.28
C SER A 442 4.00 -20.59 21.39
N ASP A 443 2.99 -20.00 22.02
CA ASP A 443 1.86 -19.36 21.31
C ASP A 443 2.35 -18.24 20.38
N ASP A 444 3.33 -17.43 20.80
CA ASP A 444 3.94 -16.39 19.96
C ASP A 444 4.61 -16.98 18.71
N ALA A 445 5.25 -18.15 18.80
CA ALA A 445 5.83 -18.83 17.66
C ALA A 445 4.75 -19.47 16.76
N ALA A 446 3.60 -19.85 17.30
CA ALA A 446 2.45 -20.27 16.51
C ALA A 446 1.90 -19.07 15.71
N HIS A 447 1.66 -17.94 16.37
CA HIS A 447 1.22 -16.70 15.72
C HIS A 447 2.21 -16.17 14.69
N ALA A 448 3.52 -16.38 14.88
CA ALA A 448 4.51 -15.99 13.88
C ALA A 448 4.37 -16.75 12.54
N ARG A 449 3.64 -17.88 12.50
CA ARG A 449 3.33 -18.59 11.25
C ARG A 449 2.18 -17.96 10.48
N ASP A 450 1.38 -17.11 11.15
CA ASP A 450 0.22 -16.45 10.55
C ASP A 450 0.63 -15.42 9.50
N GLY A 451 1.83 -14.84 9.62
CA GLY A 451 2.32 -13.81 8.69
C GLY A 451 2.49 -14.29 7.24
N GLY A 452 2.79 -15.58 7.02
CA GLY A 452 2.94 -16.14 5.68
C GLY A 452 1.63 -16.20 4.90
N PRO A 453 0.59 -16.87 5.43
CA PRO A 453 -0.75 -16.86 4.86
C PRO A 453 -1.37 -15.46 4.71
N ASP A 454 -1.13 -14.56 5.66
CA ASP A 454 -1.55 -13.14 5.59
C ASP A 454 -0.92 -12.43 4.37
N ALA A 455 0.41 -12.53 4.22
CA ALA A 455 1.11 -11.96 3.07
C ALA A 455 0.71 -12.62 1.73
N LEU A 456 0.40 -13.92 1.72
CA LEU A 456 -0.20 -14.58 0.55
C LEU A 456 -1.57 -13.99 0.22
N GLY A 457 -2.39 -13.71 1.24
CA GLY A 457 -3.66 -13.00 1.11
C GLY A 457 -3.50 -11.66 0.40
N HIS A 458 -2.58 -10.81 0.89
CA HIS A 458 -2.29 -9.52 0.26
C HIS A 458 -1.82 -9.65 -1.20
N ALA A 459 -0.97 -10.64 -1.50
CA ALA A 459 -0.49 -10.89 -2.85
C ALA A 459 -1.62 -11.32 -3.80
N LEU A 460 -2.54 -12.18 -3.34
CA LEU A 460 -3.72 -12.60 -4.09
C LEU A 460 -4.73 -11.46 -4.23
N GLU A 461 -4.93 -10.65 -3.19
CA GLU A 461 -5.77 -9.44 -3.22
C GLU A 461 -5.28 -8.49 -4.32
N ALA A 462 -3.98 -8.20 -4.36
CA ALA A 462 -3.41 -7.35 -5.40
C ALA A 462 -3.52 -7.93 -6.82
N ALA A 463 -3.33 -9.25 -6.96
CA ALA A 463 -3.45 -9.94 -8.24
C ALA A 463 -4.90 -9.94 -8.77
N THR A 464 -5.88 -10.11 -7.89
CA THR A 464 -7.30 -10.23 -8.28
C THR A 464 -7.99 -8.89 -8.42
N LEU A 465 -7.68 -7.89 -7.58
CA LEU A 465 -8.34 -6.59 -7.59
C LEU A 465 -7.63 -5.57 -8.50
N GLY A 466 -6.35 -5.79 -8.81
CA GLY A 466 -5.57 -4.97 -9.74
C GLY A 466 -5.00 -3.68 -9.13
N TYR A 467 -5.03 -3.55 -7.80
CA TYR A 467 -4.43 -2.44 -7.04
C TYR A 467 -3.73 -3.00 -5.78
N ALA A 468 -2.84 -2.22 -5.14
CA ALA A 468 -2.12 -2.67 -3.95
C ALA A 468 -3.08 -2.85 -2.75
N TYR A 469 -2.89 -3.88 -1.92
CA TYR A 469 -3.79 -4.19 -0.80
C TYR A 469 -3.95 -3.05 0.22
N ASP A 470 -2.96 -2.15 0.30
CA ASP A 470 -2.92 -0.99 1.19
C ASP A 470 -3.06 0.36 0.47
N ASP A 471 -3.50 0.36 -0.80
CA ASP A 471 -3.77 1.60 -1.54
C ASP A 471 -4.91 2.37 -0.85
N PRO A 472 -4.67 3.60 -0.35
CA PRO A 472 -5.71 4.39 0.29
C PRO A 472 -6.71 4.99 -0.72
N THR A 473 -6.39 4.97 -2.01
CA THR A 473 -7.20 5.56 -3.09
C THR A 473 -7.19 4.66 -4.33
N PRO A 474 -7.64 3.40 -4.20
CA PRO A 474 -7.55 2.42 -5.27
C PRO A 474 -8.38 2.85 -6.48
N THR A 475 -7.99 2.42 -7.67
CA THR A 475 -8.76 2.64 -8.91
C THR A 475 -9.18 1.31 -9.55
N PRO A 476 -10.38 1.20 -10.14
CA PRO A 476 -10.82 -0.05 -10.77
C PRO A 476 -9.85 -0.51 -11.87
N SER A 477 -9.32 -1.72 -11.74
CA SER A 477 -8.25 -2.24 -12.61
C SER A 477 -8.34 -3.76 -12.85
N ARG A 478 -9.54 -4.34 -12.77
CA ARG A 478 -9.78 -5.76 -13.05
C ARG A 478 -9.63 -6.04 -14.55
N ASP A 479 -8.92 -7.11 -14.90
CA ASP A 479 -8.78 -7.62 -16.27
C ASP A 479 -9.02 -9.14 -16.32
N ALA A 480 -8.97 -9.74 -17.51
CA ALA A 480 -9.22 -11.17 -17.70
C ALA A 480 -8.27 -12.07 -16.88
N THR A 481 -7.02 -11.65 -16.65
CA THR A 481 -6.04 -12.41 -15.85
C THR A 481 -6.40 -12.33 -14.37
N SER A 482 -6.72 -11.14 -13.87
CA SER A 482 -7.21 -10.93 -12.51
C SER A 482 -8.45 -11.78 -12.21
N ALA A 483 -9.42 -11.80 -13.13
CA ALA A 483 -10.64 -12.56 -12.99
C ALA A 483 -10.39 -14.08 -13.00
N ALA A 484 -9.49 -14.57 -13.86
CA ALA A 484 -9.11 -15.97 -13.88
C ALA A 484 -8.44 -16.41 -12.56
N ILE A 485 -7.59 -15.56 -11.98
CA ILE A 485 -7.00 -15.82 -10.65
C ILE A 485 -8.09 -15.83 -9.58
N MET A 486 -9.04 -14.89 -9.64
CA MET A 486 -10.16 -14.85 -8.68
C MET A 486 -11.04 -16.10 -8.79
N GLU A 487 -11.29 -16.60 -10.00
CA GLU A 487 -12.01 -17.85 -10.20
C GLU A 487 -11.34 -19.02 -9.47
N LYS A 488 -10.00 -19.12 -9.56
CA LYS A 488 -9.21 -20.11 -8.81
C LYS A 488 -9.32 -19.90 -7.31
N VAL A 489 -9.32 -18.65 -6.82
CA VAL A 489 -9.50 -18.30 -5.40
C VAL A 489 -10.86 -18.78 -4.89
N VAL A 490 -11.95 -18.50 -5.62
CA VAL A 490 -13.31 -18.95 -5.24
C VAL A 490 -13.37 -20.47 -5.13
N VAL A 491 -12.78 -21.19 -6.09
CA VAL A 491 -12.78 -22.67 -6.08
C VAL A 491 -11.90 -23.21 -4.95
N THR A 492 -10.70 -22.66 -4.76
CA THR A 492 -9.72 -23.13 -3.77
C THR A 492 -10.19 -22.90 -2.35
N TYR A 493 -10.67 -21.70 -2.06
CA TYR A 493 -11.11 -21.29 -0.72
C TYR A 493 -12.60 -21.50 -0.46
N GLY A 494 -13.34 -22.04 -1.43
CA GLY A 494 -14.63 -22.69 -1.19
C GLY A 494 -14.51 -24.04 -0.45
N ASN A 495 -13.29 -24.53 -0.22
CA ASN A 495 -13.01 -25.62 0.70
C ASN A 495 -12.57 -25.06 2.06
N PRO A 496 -13.28 -25.35 3.17
CA PRO A 496 -12.98 -24.78 4.49
C PRO A 496 -11.64 -25.25 5.04
N GLU A 497 -11.12 -26.38 4.56
CA GLU A 497 -9.81 -26.87 4.98
C GLU A 497 -8.65 -25.98 4.50
N ASN A 498 -8.89 -25.14 3.50
CA ASN A 498 -7.91 -24.22 2.94
C ASN A 498 -7.97 -22.82 3.59
N VAL A 499 -8.97 -22.54 4.43
CA VAL A 499 -9.17 -21.22 5.04
C VAL A 499 -8.72 -21.22 6.50
N ASN A 500 -7.76 -20.36 6.81
CA ASN A 500 -7.31 -20.05 8.17
C ASN A 500 -7.61 -18.58 8.52
N GLU A 501 -7.53 -18.20 9.79
CA GLU A 501 -7.80 -16.82 10.21
C GLU A 501 -6.95 -15.77 9.47
N PRO A 502 -5.63 -15.95 9.29
CA PRO A 502 -4.77 -14.89 8.75
C PRO A 502 -5.06 -14.47 7.30
N ILE A 503 -5.55 -15.37 6.43
CA ILE A 503 -5.86 -15.01 5.04
C ILE A 503 -7.31 -14.50 4.87
N SER A 504 -8.15 -14.67 5.88
CA SER A 504 -9.61 -14.55 5.74
C SER A 504 -10.07 -13.13 5.42
N ASP A 505 -9.38 -12.10 5.90
CA ASP A 505 -9.73 -10.71 5.63
C ASP A 505 -9.55 -10.37 4.13
N SER A 506 -8.43 -10.79 3.54
CA SER A 506 -8.09 -10.64 2.11
C SER A 506 -9.10 -11.41 1.25
N LEU A 507 -9.50 -12.62 1.65
CA LEU A 507 -10.58 -13.37 0.97
C LEU A 507 -11.92 -12.61 1.00
N GLY A 508 -12.24 -11.96 2.11
CA GLY A 508 -13.42 -11.10 2.25
C GLY A 508 -13.37 -9.91 1.29
N ARG A 509 -12.25 -9.18 1.25
CA ARG A 509 -12.05 -8.03 0.34
C ARG A 509 -12.10 -8.44 -1.13
N MET A 510 -11.48 -9.58 -1.48
CA MET A 510 -11.57 -10.15 -2.82
C MET A 510 -13.01 -10.49 -3.21
N GLY A 511 -13.76 -11.15 -2.32
CA GLY A 511 -15.18 -11.45 -2.57
C GLY A 511 -16.04 -10.19 -2.70
N ALA A 512 -15.76 -9.15 -1.91
CA ALA A 512 -16.45 -7.86 -1.97
C ALA A 512 -16.15 -7.10 -3.26
N GLY A 513 -14.89 -7.10 -3.71
CA GLY A 513 -14.49 -6.52 -4.99
C GLY A 513 -15.08 -7.24 -6.21
N TYR A 514 -15.54 -8.47 -6.04
CA TYR A 514 -16.21 -9.30 -7.05
C TYR A 514 -17.69 -9.60 -6.70
N ILE A 515 -18.33 -8.73 -5.90
CA ILE A 515 -19.71 -8.96 -5.47
C ILE A 515 -20.69 -9.02 -6.66
N ASP A 516 -20.40 -8.29 -7.74
CA ASP A 516 -21.12 -8.35 -9.01
C ASP A 516 -21.12 -9.76 -9.61
N ASP A 517 -19.95 -10.39 -9.67
CA ASP A 517 -19.78 -11.75 -10.19
C ASP A 517 -20.41 -12.81 -9.28
N LEU A 518 -20.38 -12.60 -7.96
CA LEU A 518 -21.04 -13.52 -7.03
C LEU A 518 -22.57 -13.47 -7.19
N ASN A 519 -23.16 -12.30 -7.43
CA ASN A 519 -24.59 -12.17 -7.77
C ASN A 519 -24.91 -12.85 -9.11
N TRP A 520 -24.03 -12.72 -10.10
CA TRP A 520 -24.18 -13.38 -11.40
C TRP A 520 -24.05 -14.91 -11.30
N ALA A 521 -23.11 -15.40 -10.49
CA ALA A 521 -22.89 -16.82 -10.24
C ALA A 521 -24.06 -17.49 -9.52
N LEU A 522 -24.71 -16.82 -8.57
CA LEU A 522 -25.97 -17.31 -7.96
C LEU A 522 -27.13 -17.34 -8.95
N ASN A 523 -27.01 -16.62 -10.06
CA ASN A 523 -27.88 -16.69 -11.22
C ASN A 523 -27.35 -17.62 -12.32
N ASP A 524 -26.53 -18.61 -11.97
CA ASP A 524 -25.98 -19.67 -12.83
C ASP A 524 -25.19 -19.14 -14.04
N ASN A 525 -24.55 -17.98 -13.89
CA ASN A 525 -23.86 -17.25 -14.97
C ASN A 525 -24.70 -17.15 -16.26
N ARG A 526 -26.03 -17.01 -16.11
CA ARG A 526 -26.92 -16.89 -17.27
C ARG A 526 -26.62 -15.59 -18.02
N ALA A 527 -26.48 -15.68 -19.34
CA ALA A 527 -26.21 -14.52 -20.19
C ALA A 527 -27.39 -13.54 -20.28
N ASP A 528 -28.61 -13.96 -19.91
CA ASP A 528 -29.81 -13.13 -19.82
C ASP A 528 -30.10 -12.65 -18.38
N SER A 529 -29.17 -12.88 -17.44
CA SER A 529 -29.26 -12.36 -16.08
C SER A 529 -29.07 -10.85 -16.05
N LEU A 530 -29.79 -10.16 -15.16
CA LEU A 530 -29.58 -8.75 -14.85
C LEU A 530 -28.15 -8.45 -14.37
N PHE A 531 -27.49 -9.43 -13.74
CA PHE A 531 -26.14 -9.32 -13.22
C PHE A 531 -25.07 -9.69 -14.26
N ALA A 532 -25.48 -10.14 -15.46
CA ALA A 532 -24.52 -10.49 -16.50
C ALA A 532 -23.75 -9.23 -16.93
N PRO A 533 -22.40 -9.27 -16.92
CA PRO A 533 -21.62 -8.12 -17.31
C PRO A 533 -21.77 -7.83 -18.80
N LYS A 534 -21.76 -6.55 -19.17
CA LYS A 534 -21.81 -6.11 -20.58
C LYS A 534 -20.49 -6.43 -21.30
N ASP A 535 -19.38 -6.39 -20.57
CA ASP A 535 -18.04 -6.75 -21.01
C ASP A 535 -17.56 -7.94 -20.18
N PRO A 536 -17.24 -9.10 -20.78
CA PRO A 536 -16.76 -10.25 -20.03
C PRO A 536 -15.33 -10.09 -19.49
N ASP A 537 -14.56 -9.10 -19.95
CA ASP A 537 -13.20 -8.84 -19.44
C ASP A 537 -13.27 -8.31 -18.00
N GLY A 538 -12.47 -8.88 -17.10
CA GLY A 538 -12.47 -8.51 -15.68
C GLY A 538 -13.54 -9.20 -14.82
N HIS A 539 -14.30 -10.14 -15.40
CA HIS A 539 -15.34 -10.90 -14.71
C HIS A 539 -15.05 -12.42 -14.71
N MET A 540 -15.29 -13.10 -13.58
CA MET A 540 -15.13 -14.54 -13.41
C MET A 540 -16.09 -15.31 -14.33
N GLN A 541 -15.60 -16.41 -14.93
CA GLN A 541 -16.36 -17.19 -15.91
C GLN A 541 -16.50 -18.65 -15.50
N PHE A 542 -17.24 -18.89 -14.41
CA PHE A 542 -17.59 -20.25 -14.03
C PHE A 542 -18.40 -20.97 -15.12
N GLU A 543 -18.14 -22.26 -15.28
CA GLU A 543 -19.06 -23.16 -15.98
C GLU A 543 -20.45 -23.10 -15.33
N ARG A 544 -21.49 -22.87 -16.13
CA ARG A 544 -22.87 -22.60 -15.64
C ARG A 544 -23.40 -23.63 -14.64
N GLU A 545 -23.07 -24.90 -14.83
CA GLU A 545 -23.51 -26.00 -13.97
C GLU A 545 -22.91 -25.94 -12.55
N ASN A 546 -21.76 -25.26 -12.41
CA ASN A 546 -20.98 -25.17 -11.17
C ASN A 546 -21.00 -23.76 -10.55
N ALA A 547 -21.41 -22.73 -11.30
CA ALA A 547 -21.35 -21.32 -10.88
C ALA A 547 -22.02 -21.06 -9.51
N SER A 548 -23.31 -21.38 -9.37
CA SER A 548 -24.04 -21.18 -8.10
C SER A 548 -23.43 -22.01 -6.96
N GLY A 549 -22.97 -23.23 -7.25
CA GLY A 549 -22.34 -24.10 -6.25
C GLY A 549 -21.01 -23.56 -5.74
N ASN A 550 -20.18 -23.01 -6.63
CA ASN A 550 -18.89 -22.41 -6.28
C ASN A 550 -19.09 -21.14 -5.45
N ALA A 551 -20.01 -20.26 -5.86
CA ALA A 551 -20.33 -19.04 -5.12
C ALA A 551 -20.85 -19.35 -3.71
N ILE A 552 -21.79 -20.30 -3.58
CA ILE A 552 -22.32 -20.72 -2.26
C ILE A 552 -21.20 -21.27 -1.38
N LYS A 553 -20.35 -22.17 -1.89
CA LYS A 553 -19.26 -22.75 -1.08
C LYS A 553 -18.25 -21.72 -0.61
N PHE A 554 -17.86 -20.80 -1.50
CA PHE A 554 -16.93 -19.72 -1.15
C PHE A 554 -17.53 -18.80 -0.09
N LEU A 555 -18.74 -18.27 -0.32
CA LEU A 555 -19.46 -17.44 0.64
C LEU A 555 -19.68 -18.17 1.98
N SER A 556 -20.11 -19.44 1.94
CA SER A 556 -20.25 -20.30 3.12
C SER A 556 -18.96 -20.46 3.89
N THR A 557 -17.80 -20.49 3.22
CA THR A 557 -16.53 -20.71 3.90
C THR A 557 -16.01 -19.43 4.53
N ILE A 558 -15.93 -18.35 3.76
CA ILE A 558 -15.32 -17.09 4.24
C ILE A 558 -16.19 -16.40 5.30
N ALA A 559 -17.52 -16.49 5.18
CA ALA A 559 -18.45 -15.84 6.11
C ALA A 559 -18.51 -16.48 7.50
N GLN A 560 -17.85 -17.63 7.70
CA GLN A 560 -17.63 -18.16 9.04
C GLN A 560 -16.80 -17.18 9.88
N ARG A 561 -16.01 -16.30 9.25
CA ARG A 561 -15.18 -15.28 9.92
C ARG A 561 -15.88 -13.92 9.95
N PRO A 562 -15.77 -13.17 11.05
CA PRO A 562 -16.49 -11.91 11.24
C PRO A 562 -16.09 -10.83 10.22
N ASP A 563 -14.80 -10.69 9.92
CA ASP A 563 -14.30 -9.62 9.06
C ASP A 563 -14.77 -9.81 7.61
N ALA A 564 -14.61 -11.03 7.08
CA ALA A 564 -15.12 -11.39 5.76
C ALA A 564 -16.65 -11.31 5.68
N TYR A 565 -17.38 -11.77 6.71
CA TYR A 565 -18.83 -11.62 6.78
C TYR A 565 -19.24 -10.13 6.65
N SER A 566 -18.58 -9.26 7.41
CA SER A 566 -18.91 -7.83 7.44
C SER A 566 -18.61 -7.17 6.11
N GLU A 567 -17.44 -7.47 5.52
CA GLU A 567 -17.01 -6.92 4.23
C GLU A 567 -18.01 -7.28 3.12
N ILE A 568 -18.41 -8.55 3.02
CA ILE A 568 -19.37 -9.03 2.01
C ILE A 568 -20.77 -8.43 2.25
N SER A 569 -21.24 -8.36 3.49
CA SER A 569 -22.56 -7.80 3.80
C SER A 569 -22.64 -6.33 3.40
N VAL A 570 -21.59 -5.53 3.69
CA VAL A 570 -21.55 -4.12 3.27
C VAL A 570 -21.44 -4.01 1.75
N ALA A 571 -20.59 -4.82 1.11
CA ALA A 571 -20.47 -4.83 -0.35
C ALA A 571 -21.81 -5.14 -1.02
N GLN A 572 -22.58 -6.09 -0.50
CA GLN A 572 -23.89 -6.43 -1.01
C GLN A 572 -24.91 -5.31 -0.82
N GLN A 573 -24.90 -4.61 0.32
CA GLN A 573 -25.78 -3.46 0.55
C GLN A 573 -25.49 -2.33 -0.45
N ILE A 574 -24.21 -2.03 -0.68
CA ILE A 574 -23.76 -1.04 -1.67
C ILE A 574 -24.24 -1.44 -3.07
N TYR A 575 -23.94 -2.68 -3.47
CA TYR A 575 -24.26 -3.19 -4.79
C TYR A 575 -25.78 -3.20 -5.04
N ALA A 576 -26.56 -3.73 -4.10
CA ALA A 576 -28.02 -3.75 -4.18
C ALA A 576 -28.61 -2.34 -4.25
N THR A 577 -28.16 -1.41 -3.41
CA THR A 577 -28.62 -0.01 -3.43
C THR A 577 -28.38 0.62 -4.80
N SER A 578 -27.18 0.46 -5.36
CA SER A 578 -26.86 0.97 -6.70
C SER A 578 -27.71 0.31 -7.79
N GLY A 579 -27.99 -0.98 -7.66
CA GLY A 579 -28.82 -1.73 -8.60
C GLY A 579 -30.27 -1.27 -8.62
N LEU A 580 -30.86 -1.03 -7.44
CA LEU A 580 -32.24 -0.56 -7.30
C LEU A 580 -32.40 0.81 -7.96
N GLU A 581 -31.47 1.72 -7.73
CA GLU A 581 -31.48 3.05 -8.33
C GLU A 581 -31.26 3.03 -9.84
N ALA A 582 -30.47 2.07 -10.35
CA ALA A 582 -30.31 1.88 -11.79
C ALA A 582 -31.62 1.47 -12.50
N GLN A 583 -32.63 0.99 -11.77
CA GLN A 583 -33.94 0.63 -12.33
C GLN A 583 -34.94 1.80 -12.38
N VAL A 584 -34.53 2.98 -11.92
CA VAL A 584 -35.37 4.18 -11.91
C VAL A 584 -35.16 4.97 -13.20
N HIS A 585 -36.24 5.18 -13.95
CA HIS A 585 -36.24 5.84 -15.25
C HIS A 585 -37.27 6.97 -15.30
N GLY A 586 -36.94 8.09 -14.65
CA GLY A 586 -37.89 9.18 -14.42
C GLY A 586 -38.98 8.72 -13.46
N ASP A 587 -40.25 8.82 -13.86
CA ASP A 587 -41.40 8.39 -13.05
C ASP A 587 -41.73 6.89 -13.18
N ARG A 588 -40.82 6.09 -13.77
CA ARG A 588 -41.02 4.65 -13.98
C ARG A 588 -39.95 3.84 -13.28
N ILE A 589 -40.35 2.72 -12.69
CA ILE A 589 -39.47 1.76 -12.03
C ILE A 589 -39.62 0.41 -12.75
N ASP A 590 -38.51 -0.25 -13.08
CA ASP A 590 -38.53 -1.63 -13.55
C ASP A 590 -38.74 -2.59 -12.37
N GLU A 591 -40.00 -2.81 -12.01
CA GLU A 591 -40.38 -3.64 -10.87
C GLU A 591 -39.82 -5.08 -10.92
N ALA A 592 -39.64 -5.63 -12.13
CA ALA A 592 -39.13 -7.00 -12.27
C ALA A 592 -37.65 -7.08 -11.91
N HIS A 593 -36.85 -6.13 -12.37
CA HIS A 593 -35.44 -6.04 -11.99
C HIS A 593 -35.27 -5.64 -10.52
N THR A 594 -36.11 -4.73 -9.98
CA THR A 594 -36.09 -4.38 -8.56
C THR A 594 -36.32 -5.62 -7.67
N ARG A 595 -37.34 -6.44 -7.98
CA ARG A 595 -37.57 -7.72 -7.28
C ARG A 595 -36.36 -8.65 -7.37
N GLU A 596 -35.72 -8.75 -8.53
CA GLU A 596 -34.56 -9.61 -8.73
C GLU A 596 -33.32 -9.18 -7.93
N ILE A 597 -33.08 -7.87 -7.84
CA ILE A 597 -32.00 -7.28 -7.05
C ILE A 597 -32.21 -7.56 -5.56
N VAL A 598 -33.41 -7.30 -5.04
CA VAL A 598 -33.74 -7.58 -3.63
C VAL A 598 -33.60 -9.07 -3.33
N ARG A 599 -34.14 -9.93 -4.20
CA ARG A 599 -34.08 -11.39 -4.02
C ARG A 599 -32.66 -11.93 -4.00
N THR A 600 -31.82 -11.53 -4.96
CA THR A 600 -30.44 -12.04 -5.06
C THR A 600 -29.56 -11.49 -3.95
N GLY A 601 -29.74 -10.22 -3.57
CA GLY A 601 -29.01 -9.65 -2.43
C GLY A 601 -29.39 -10.29 -1.10
N ALA A 602 -30.67 -10.58 -0.89
CA ALA A 602 -31.12 -11.34 0.26
C ALA A 602 -30.59 -12.78 0.26
N GLU A 603 -30.44 -13.41 -0.91
CA GLU A 603 -29.83 -14.74 -1.05
C GLU A 603 -28.37 -14.76 -0.60
N ILE A 604 -27.56 -13.78 -1.00
CA ILE A 604 -26.18 -13.63 -0.50
C ILE A 604 -26.17 -13.47 1.01
N GLN A 605 -26.99 -12.55 1.54
CA GLN A 605 -27.06 -12.32 2.98
C GLN A 605 -27.48 -13.58 3.74
N GLY A 606 -28.48 -14.32 3.25
CA GLY A 606 -28.93 -15.57 3.86
C GLY A 606 -27.88 -16.68 3.86
N ILE A 607 -26.98 -16.73 2.87
CA ILE A 607 -25.84 -17.66 2.85
C ILE A 607 -24.84 -17.29 3.95
N ILE A 608 -24.43 -16.01 4.02
CA ILE A 608 -23.41 -15.58 4.98
C ILE A 608 -23.92 -15.60 6.42
N ASP A 609 -25.20 -15.29 6.66
CA ASP A 609 -25.86 -15.37 7.97
C ASP A 609 -25.85 -16.80 8.52
N GLN A 610 -26.26 -17.75 7.68
CA GLN A 610 -26.35 -19.15 8.07
C GLN A 610 -24.95 -19.74 8.34
N SER A 611 -23.98 -19.48 7.47
CA SER A 611 -22.59 -19.88 7.66
C SER A 611 -22.02 -19.35 8.98
N ARG A 612 -22.25 -18.06 9.27
CA ARG A 612 -21.81 -17.43 10.51
C ARG A 612 -22.48 -18.03 11.73
N ALA A 613 -23.79 -18.25 11.66
CA ALA A 613 -24.56 -18.87 12.73
C ALA A 613 -24.11 -20.30 13.03
N ASP A 614 -23.72 -21.06 11.99
CA ASP A 614 -23.20 -22.42 12.14
C ASP A 614 -21.81 -22.42 12.78
N GLN A 615 -20.93 -21.49 12.41
CA GLN A 615 -19.63 -21.31 13.10
C GLN A 615 -19.81 -21.03 14.58
N VAL A 616 -20.71 -20.10 14.94
CA VAL A 616 -21.02 -19.80 16.36
C VAL A 616 -21.54 -21.03 17.09
N GLN A 617 -22.39 -21.82 16.44
CA GLN A 617 -22.89 -23.06 17.02
C GLN A 617 -21.77 -24.09 17.22
N ALA A 618 -20.88 -24.27 16.24
CA ALA A 618 -19.75 -25.19 16.33
C ALA A 618 -18.80 -24.82 17.47
N GLU A 619 -18.41 -23.54 17.57
CA GLU A 619 -17.55 -23.04 18.64
C GLU A 619 -18.16 -23.19 20.03
N GLY A 620 -19.47 -22.95 20.15
CA GLY A 620 -20.22 -23.09 21.40
C GLY A 620 -20.40 -24.53 21.85
N LEU A 621 -20.46 -25.49 20.92
CA LEU A 621 -20.56 -26.93 21.23
C LEU A 621 -19.21 -27.58 21.59
N ALA A 622 -18.09 -27.02 21.11
CA ALA A 622 -16.75 -27.61 21.28
C ALA A 622 -16.10 -27.38 22.66
N LYS A 623 -16.67 -26.58 23.58
CA LYS A 623 -15.95 -26.09 24.78
C LYS A 623 -16.72 -26.21 26.10
N ASP A 624 -16.03 -26.71 27.13
CA ASP A 624 -16.52 -27.10 28.46
C ASP A 624 -16.86 -25.90 29.39
N GLU A 625 -17.66 -26.16 30.43
CA GLU A 625 -18.32 -25.22 31.36
C GLU A 625 -17.41 -24.15 32.01
N ALA A 626 -16.08 -24.37 32.06
CA ALA A 626 -15.10 -23.44 32.64
C ALA A 626 -14.76 -22.23 31.73
N TYR A 627 -14.99 -22.33 30.41
CA TYR A 627 -14.77 -21.25 29.44
C TYR A 627 -15.93 -20.24 29.39
N ASN A 628 -17.11 -20.60 29.92
CA ASN A 628 -18.25 -19.68 30.07
C ASN A 628 -17.95 -18.44 30.93
N LYS A 629 -16.85 -18.44 31.69
CA LYS A 629 -16.34 -17.28 32.42
C LYS A 629 -15.50 -16.30 31.59
N SER A 630 -14.85 -16.72 30.50
CA SER A 630 -14.10 -15.83 29.59
C SER A 630 -14.99 -15.19 28.52
N LEU A 631 -16.25 -15.64 28.40
CA LEU A 631 -17.28 -15.04 27.55
C LEU A 631 -17.55 -13.56 27.89
N GLN A 632 -17.25 -13.11 29.11
CA GLN A 632 -17.28 -11.68 29.49
C GLN A 632 -16.19 -10.83 28.80
N THR A 633 -15.11 -11.44 28.31
CA THR A 633 -14.08 -10.76 27.51
C THR A 633 -14.37 -10.89 26.00
N LYS A 634 -15.16 -11.91 25.60
CA LYS A 634 -15.64 -12.13 24.22
C LYS A 634 -16.91 -11.37 23.84
N THR A 635 -17.45 -10.57 24.76
CA THR A 635 -18.48 -9.55 24.54
C THR A 635 -18.12 -8.56 23.42
N GLU A 636 -16.85 -8.52 22.98
CA GLU A 636 -16.39 -7.71 21.85
C GLU A 636 -16.79 -8.26 20.46
N TRP A 637 -17.04 -9.57 20.32
CA TRP A 637 -17.28 -10.22 19.01
C TRP A 637 -18.72 -10.07 18.49
N ILE A 638 -19.67 -9.77 19.40
CA ILE A 638 -21.07 -9.40 19.10
C ILE A 638 -21.23 -7.88 19.23
N LYS A 639 -20.19 -7.12 18.92
CA LYS A 639 -20.33 -5.69 18.66
C LYS A 639 -20.48 -5.47 17.15
N PHE A 640 -21.52 -6.08 16.59
CA PHE A 640 -22.00 -5.86 15.22
C PHE A 640 -22.30 -4.37 14.92
N GLY A 641 -22.29 -3.50 15.94
CA GLY A 641 -22.31 -2.04 15.80
C GLY A 641 -21.50 -1.24 16.83
N SER A 642 -20.50 -1.81 17.54
CA SER A 642 -19.69 -1.02 18.49
C SER A 642 -18.20 -1.39 18.66
N GLY A 643 -17.65 -2.33 17.88
CA GLY A 643 -16.32 -2.91 18.12
C GLY A 643 -15.48 -3.09 16.86
N VAL A 644 -16.10 -3.52 15.76
CA VAL A 644 -15.59 -3.22 14.43
C VAL A 644 -15.95 -1.76 14.19
N ALA A 645 -14.95 -0.90 14.00
CA ALA A 645 -15.20 0.42 13.46
C ALA A 645 -15.80 0.23 12.06
N ILE A 646 -17.12 0.07 11.96
CA ILE A 646 -17.86 0.46 10.75
C ILE A 646 -17.75 1.98 10.73
N ALA A 647 -16.54 2.45 10.40
CA ALA A 647 -16.29 3.80 9.97
C ALA A 647 -16.95 3.88 8.59
N ALA A 648 -18.27 4.08 8.57
CA ALA A 648 -19.01 4.31 7.35
C ALA A 648 -18.54 5.65 6.76
N GLY A 649 -17.48 5.56 5.96
CA GLY A 649 -16.93 6.58 5.10
C GLY A 649 -16.78 5.99 3.71
N ALA A 650 -17.88 5.47 3.15
CA ALA A 650 -17.90 5.02 1.77
C ALA A 650 -17.89 6.26 0.86
N ALA A 651 -16.72 6.61 0.33
CA ALA A 651 -16.56 7.67 -0.65
C ALA A 651 -16.70 7.12 -2.07
N PHE A 652 -17.43 7.82 -2.94
CA PHE A 652 -17.51 7.46 -4.36
C PHE A 652 -16.24 7.92 -5.10
N LEU A 653 -15.64 7.01 -5.87
CA LEU A 653 -14.64 7.36 -6.87
C LEU A 653 -15.29 7.36 -8.27
N PRO A 654 -15.18 8.44 -9.05
CA PRO A 654 -15.68 8.44 -10.43
C PRO A 654 -14.91 7.40 -11.28
N PRO A 655 -15.55 6.58 -12.14
CA PRO A 655 -16.99 6.54 -12.49
C PRO A 655 -17.73 5.22 -12.19
N VAL A 656 -17.16 4.21 -11.52
CA VAL A 656 -17.75 2.83 -11.48
C VAL A 656 -17.61 2.05 -10.15
N ALA A 657 -17.18 2.68 -9.05
CA ALA A 657 -17.02 1.97 -7.77
C ALA A 657 -17.27 2.88 -6.55
N ALA A 658 -17.65 2.26 -5.44
CA ALA A 658 -17.70 2.87 -4.11
C ALA A 658 -16.59 2.26 -3.23
N VAL A 659 -16.01 3.06 -2.34
CA VAL A 659 -15.05 2.55 -1.34
C VAL A 659 -15.83 1.89 -0.21
N GLY A 660 -15.63 0.59 0.01
CA GLY A 660 -16.23 -0.22 1.05
C GLY A 660 -15.49 -0.10 2.39
N VAL A 661 -15.73 -1.06 3.27
CA VAL A 661 -14.98 -1.16 4.53
C VAL A 661 -13.50 -1.40 4.22
N ALA A 662 -12.61 -0.88 5.07
CA ALA A 662 -11.15 -1.00 4.91
C ALA A 662 -10.53 -0.46 3.60
N GLY A 663 -11.29 0.27 2.76
CA GLY A 663 -10.76 0.87 1.53
C GLY A 663 -11.02 0.07 0.24
N THR A 664 -11.69 -1.09 0.31
CA THR A 664 -11.96 -1.97 -0.84
C THR A 664 -12.80 -1.28 -1.93
N LEU A 665 -12.49 -1.45 -3.22
CA LEU A 665 -13.39 -0.99 -4.28
C LEU A 665 -14.55 -1.97 -4.49
N ILE A 666 -15.76 -1.50 -4.23
CA ILE A 666 -17.00 -2.23 -4.47
C ILE A 666 -17.59 -1.79 -5.81
N PRO A 667 -17.84 -2.70 -6.76
CA PRO A 667 -18.50 -2.36 -8.00
C PRO A 667 -19.92 -1.85 -7.77
N VAL A 668 -20.40 -0.99 -8.67
CA VAL A 668 -21.79 -0.48 -8.68
C VAL A 668 -22.41 -0.65 -10.07
N PHE A 669 -23.74 -0.67 -10.15
CA PHE A 669 -24.44 -0.80 -11.43
C PHE A 669 -24.13 0.39 -12.38
N MET A 670 -23.71 0.09 -13.61
CA MET A 670 -23.20 1.08 -14.59
C MET A 670 -24.19 2.22 -14.94
N ASP A 671 -25.49 1.97 -14.80
CA ASP A 671 -26.56 2.91 -15.17
C ASP A 671 -27.11 3.70 -13.97
N ALA A 672 -26.50 3.58 -12.78
CA ALA A 672 -26.92 4.30 -11.57
C ALA A 672 -26.47 5.78 -11.57
N GLY A 673 -27.38 6.71 -11.23
CA GLY A 673 -27.11 8.15 -11.20
C GLY A 673 -26.22 8.60 -10.02
N GLN A 674 -25.13 9.32 -10.30
CA GLN A 674 -24.00 9.50 -9.38
C GLN A 674 -24.23 10.39 -8.15
N GLY A 675 -25.10 11.40 -8.20
CA GLY A 675 -25.19 12.44 -7.15
C GLY A 675 -26.04 12.06 -5.93
N ALA A 676 -27.13 11.31 -6.13
CA ALA A 676 -28.02 10.86 -5.05
C ALA A 676 -27.51 9.59 -4.34
N LEU A 677 -26.69 8.80 -5.05
CA LEU A 677 -26.26 7.47 -4.65
C LEU A 677 -25.30 7.46 -3.45
N THR A 678 -24.41 8.44 -3.32
CA THR A 678 -23.47 8.54 -2.18
C THR A 678 -24.22 8.72 -0.85
N GLN A 679 -25.22 9.60 -0.82
CA GLN A 679 -26.02 9.84 0.39
C GLN A 679 -26.88 8.62 0.74
N GLN A 680 -27.39 7.91 -0.27
CA GLN A 680 -28.18 6.69 -0.08
C GLN A 680 -27.35 5.57 0.53
N ILE A 681 -26.16 5.29 0.00
CA ILE A 681 -25.29 4.24 0.52
C ILE A 681 -24.87 4.53 1.96
N GLY A 682 -24.50 5.79 2.27
CA GLY A 682 -24.19 6.19 3.64
C GLY A 682 -25.36 5.96 4.60
N ALA A 683 -26.59 6.24 4.16
CA ALA A 683 -27.80 5.99 4.94
C ALA A 683 -28.09 4.50 5.11
N VAL A 684 -28.06 3.70 4.04
CA VAL A 684 -28.33 2.25 4.06
C VAL A 684 -27.38 1.51 5.01
N VAL A 685 -26.08 1.79 4.90
CA VAL A 685 -25.05 1.19 5.77
C VAL A 685 -25.23 1.67 7.22
N GLY A 686 -25.58 2.95 7.41
CA GLY A 686 -25.89 3.51 8.73
C GLY A 686 -27.10 2.85 9.41
N ASP A 687 -28.22 2.73 8.69
CA ASP A 687 -29.47 2.14 9.18
C ASP A 687 -29.28 0.66 9.54
N SER A 688 -28.50 -0.08 8.76
CA SER A 688 -28.12 -1.46 9.08
C SER A 688 -27.26 -1.54 10.35
N ALA A 689 -26.32 -0.61 10.55
CA ALA A 689 -25.48 -0.57 11.74
C ALA A 689 -26.27 -0.20 13.02
N GLU A 690 -27.32 0.62 12.90
CA GLU A 690 -28.20 0.95 14.03
C GLU A 690 -29.12 -0.21 14.42
N THR A 691 -29.67 -0.93 13.45
CA THR A 691 -30.52 -2.12 13.69
C THR A 691 -29.73 -3.31 14.28
N GLY A 692 -28.42 -3.39 14.03
CA GLY A 692 -27.52 -4.39 14.60
C GLY A 692 -27.06 -4.16 16.06
N LYS A 693 -27.48 -3.06 16.72
CA LYS A 693 -27.11 -2.78 18.12
C LYS A 693 -27.95 -3.65 19.09
N GLN A 694 -27.50 -4.87 19.35
CA GLN A 694 -28.06 -5.73 20.41
C GLN A 694 -26.95 -6.24 21.34
N ASP A 695 -27.20 -6.23 22.65
CA ASP A 695 -26.27 -6.76 23.66
C ASP A 695 -26.09 -8.27 23.49
N SER A 696 -24.85 -8.75 23.61
CA SER A 696 -24.54 -10.17 23.55
C SER A 696 -25.25 -10.94 24.67
N SER A 697 -26.04 -11.93 24.27
CA SER A 697 -26.74 -12.85 25.16
C SER A 697 -25.87 -14.06 25.53
N SER A 698 -26.28 -14.82 26.55
CA SER A 698 -25.48 -15.93 27.11
C SER A 698 -25.71 -17.29 26.44
N THR A 699 -26.69 -17.43 25.54
CA THR A 699 -27.00 -18.73 24.91
C THR A 699 -26.71 -18.73 23.40
N ILE A 700 -26.27 -19.88 22.86
CA ILE A 700 -26.00 -20.07 21.42
C ILE A 700 -27.24 -19.73 20.58
N GLN A 701 -28.44 -20.11 21.05
CA GLN A 701 -29.68 -19.84 20.31
C GLN A 701 -29.96 -18.34 20.18
N GLU A 702 -29.72 -17.57 21.23
CA GLU A 702 -29.88 -16.12 21.19
C GLU A 702 -28.77 -15.45 20.34
N GLN A 703 -27.53 -15.96 20.36
CA GLN A 703 -26.46 -15.47 19.49
C GLN A 703 -26.76 -15.70 18.00
N ARG A 704 -27.26 -16.88 17.64
CA ARG A 704 -27.74 -17.18 16.29
C ARG A 704 -28.87 -16.24 15.88
N LYS A 705 -29.82 -16.00 16.80
CA LYS A 705 -30.92 -15.05 16.57
C LYS A 705 -30.39 -13.66 16.26
N VAL A 706 -29.41 -13.14 17.02
CA VAL A 706 -28.80 -11.83 16.76
C VAL A 706 -28.17 -11.76 15.37
N ILE A 707 -27.48 -12.82 14.93
CA ILE A 707 -26.89 -12.89 13.58
C ILE A 707 -27.98 -12.77 12.51
N PHE A 708 -29.04 -13.57 12.60
CA PHE A 708 -30.14 -13.51 11.63
C PHE A 708 -30.94 -12.21 11.68
N ASP A 709 -31.15 -11.62 12.86
CA ASP A 709 -31.84 -10.35 13.00
C ASP A 709 -31.01 -9.22 12.37
N ALA A 710 -29.69 -9.19 12.61
CA ALA A 710 -28.78 -8.22 12.03
C ALA A 710 -28.64 -8.40 10.51
N GLY A 711 -28.46 -9.64 10.04
CA GLY A 711 -28.36 -9.95 8.63
C GLY A 711 -29.64 -9.65 7.85
N ARG A 712 -30.82 -9.97 8.42
CA ARG A 712 -32.10 -9.55 7.83
C ARG A 712 -32.24 -8.03 7.75
N GLY A 713 -31.79 -7.31 8.79
CA GLY A 713 -31.71 -5.85 8.76
C GLY A 713 -30.83 -5.33 7.61
N ALA A 714 -29.64 -5.91 7.43
CA ALA A 714 -28.73 -5.59 6.34
C ALA A 714 -29.34 -5.86 4.95
N ALA A 715 -29.98 -7.01 4.75
CA ALA A 715 -30.65 -7.34 3.48
C ALA A 715 -31.86 -6.42 3.19
N MET A 716 -32.60 -6.03 4.23
CA MET A 716 -33.79 -5.19 4.13
C MET A 716 -33.45 -3.71 3.88
N SER A 717 -32.31 -3.23 4.38
CA SER A 717 -31.94 -1.81 4.37
C SER A 717 -31.98 -1.16 2.96
N PRO A 718 -31.37 -1.76 1.90
CA PRO A 718 -31.48 -1.21 0.54
C PRO A 718 -32.92 -1.08 0.04
N MET A 719 -33.76 -2.10 0.30
CA MET A 719 -35.16 -2.13 -0.12
C MET A 719 -35.98 -1.08 0.63
N SER A 720 -35.89 -1.03 1.96
CA SER A 720 -36.66 -0.07 2.77
C SER A 720 -36.32 1.38 2.39
N ARG A 721 -35.03 1.66 2.16
CA ARG A 721 -34.61 3.00 1.74
C ARG A 721 -35.12 3.36 0.35
N PHE A 722 -35.11 2.41 -0.57
CA PHE A 722 -35.68 2.58 -1.91
C PHE A 722 -37.19 2.87 -1.85
N LEU A 723 -37.96 2.12 -1.06
CA LEU A 723 -39.39 2.34 -0.85
C LEU A 723 -39.67 3.75 -0.30
N GLU A 724 -38.94 4.16 0.73
CA GLU A 724 -39.07 5.48 1.35
C GLU A 724 -38.80 6.60 0.34
N MET A 725 -37.71 6.48 -0.41
CA MET A 725 -37.25 7.53 -1.32
C MET A 725 -38.18 7.74 -2.51
N HIS A 726 -38.71 6.65 -3.07
CA HIS A 726 -39.59 6.70 -4.23
C HIS A 726 -41.07 6.73 -3.85
N HIS A 727 -41.37 6.95 -2.56
CA HIS A 727 -42.72 7.05 -2.00
C HIS A 727 -43.62 5.85 -2.34
N ILE A 728 -43.04 4.65 -2.30
CA ILE A 728 -43.77 3.40 -2.52
C ILE A 728 -44.34 2.93 -1.18
N GLU A 729 -45.65 2.68 -1.16
CA GLU A 729 -46.33 2.18 0.04
C GLU A 729 -45.89 0.74 0.34
N HIS A 730 -45.44 0.48 1.57
CA HIS A 730 -45.07 -0.87 2.03
C HIS A 730 -46.23 -1.88 1.87
N ASP A 731 -47.45 -1.44 2.16
CA ASP A 731 -48.66 -2.25 2.08
C ASP A 731 -49.30 -2.27 0.69
N GLY A 732 -48.72 -1.58 -0.28
CA GLY A 732 -49.13 -1.65 -1.69
C GLY A 732 -48.60 -2.90 -2.40
N ASP A 733 -49.19 -3.24 -3.55
CA ASP A 733 -48.86 -4.47 -4.30
C ASP A 733 -47.35 -4.60 -4.58
N PHE A 734 -46.69 -3.53 -5.04
CA PHE A 734 -45.25 -3.55 -5.31
C PHE A 734 -44.38 -3.59 -4.05
N GLY A 735 -44.81 -2.95 -2.95
CA GLY A 735 -44.10 -3.02 -1.67
C GLY A 735 -44.11 -4.45 -1.10
N GLN A 736 -45.26 -5.11 -1.12
CA GLN A 736 -45.42 -6.50 -0.70
C GLN A 736 -44.60 -7.46 -1.58
N ASP A 737 -44.58 -7.23 -2.89
CA ASP A 737 -43.76 -7.99 -3.85
C ASP A 737 -42.25 -7.93 -3.51
N LEU A 738 -41.75 -6.77 -3.07
CA LEU A 738 -40.35 -6.61 -2.65
C LEU A 738 -40.08 -7.28 -1.30
N GLU A 739 -41.01 -7.21 -0.36
CA GLU A 739 -40.92 -7.93 0.92
C GLU A 739 -40.93 -9.46 0.70
N GLU A 740 -41.77 -9.98 -0.19
CA GLU A 740 -41.78 -11.40 -0.57
C GLU A 740 -40.47 -11.80 -1.27
N ALA A 741 -39.94 -10.95 -2.14
CA ALA A 741 -38.65 -11.17 -2.80
C ALA A 741 -37.49 -11.25 -1.78
N LEU A 742 -37.49 -10.36 -0.77
CA LEU A 742 -36.53 -10.34 0.33
C LEU A 742 -36.62 -11.65 1.14
N GLU A 743 -37.81 -12.02 1.61
CA GLU A 743 -38.01 -13.22 2.43
C GLU A 743 -37.65 -14.49 1.67
N THR A 744 -38.09 -14.60 0.41
CA THR A 744 -37.82 -15.75 -0.45
C THR A 744 -36.34 -15.85 -0.78
N GLY A 745 -35.68 -14.73 -1.07
CA GLY A 745 -34.25 -14.66 -1.33
C GLY A 745 -33.43 -15.11 -0.11
N HIS A 746 -33.71 -14.52 1.05
CA HIS A 746 -33.04 -14.87 2.31
C HIS A 746 -33.20 -16.35 2.65
N ALA A 747 -34.43 -16.87 2.58
CA ALA A 747 -34.71 -18.29 2.79
C ALA A 747 -34.02 -19.19 1.75
N LYS A 748 -33.96 -18.79 0.48
CA LYS A 748 -33.23 -19.51 -0.58
C LYS A 748 -31.74 -19.58 -0.25
N GLY A 749 -31.16 -18.47 0.22
CA GLY A 749 -29.76 -18.39 0.63
C GLY A 749 -29.45 -19.34 1.78
N THR A 750 -30.19 -19.23 2.89
CA THR A 750 -30.04 -20.10 4.07
C THR A 750 -30.25 -21.57 3.74
N ASN A 751 -31.24 -21.92 2.91
CA ASN A 751 -31.44 -23.31 2.49
C ASN A 751 -30.34 -23.80 1.54
N GLY A 752 -29.86 -22.93 0.65
CA GLY A 752 -28.77 -23.22 -0.28
C GLY A 752 -27.46 -23.51 0.46
N GLU A 753 -27.15 -22.70 1.46
CA GLU A 753 -26.07 -22.91 2.44
C GLU A 753 -26.22 -24.31 3.08
N ASN A 754 -27.35 -24.60 3.71
CA ASN A 754 -27.57 -25.88 4.40
C ASN A 754 -27.47 -27.12 3.47
N GLN A 755 -27.79 -26.98 2.18
CA GLN A 755 -27.82 -28.09 1.23
C GLN A 755 -26.49 -28.29 0.48
N ARG A 756 -25.80 -27.21 0.16
CA ARG A 756 -24.65 -27.20 -0.78
C ARG A 756 -23.44 -26.43 -0.25
N GLY A 757 -23.62 -25.69 0.82
CA GLY A 757 -22.60 -24.92 1.52
C GLY A 757 -21.67 -25.80 2.34
N VAL A 758 -21.01 -25.16 3.29
CA VAL A 758 -19.82 -25.68 3.94
C VAL A 758 -19.98 -25.52 5.44
N LEU A 759 -20.05 -26.65 6.14
CA LEU A 759 -20.10 -26.66 7.60
C LEU A 759 -18.73 -26.31 8.20
N PRO A 760 -18.71 -25.67 9.37
CA PRO A 760 -17.50 -25.47 10.16
C PRO A 760 -16.73 -26.77 10.40
N ASN A 761 -15.39 -26.67 10.40
CA ASN A 761 -14.55 -27.74 10.92
C ASN A 761 -14.69 -27.79 12.45
N ALA A 762 -15.05 -28.96 12.99
CA ALA A 762 -15.27 -29.20 14.42
C ALA A 762 -13.97 -29.21 15.26
#